data_AF-A0A3D3GCQ0-F1
#
_entry.id   AF-A0A3D3GCQ0-F1
#
_cell.length_a   1.000
_cell.length_b   1.000
_cell.length_c   1.000
_cell.angle_alpha   90.00
_cell.angle_beta   90.00
_cell.angle_gamma   90.00
#
_symmetry.space_group_name_H-M   'P 1'
#
loop_
_entity.id
_entity.type
_entity.pdbx_description
1 polymer ?
#
loop_
_entity_poly.entity_id
_entity_poly.type
_entity_poly.pdbx_seq_one_letter_code
_entity_poly.pdbx_strand_id
1 'polypeptide(L)'
;MSNKFYLSVCLLCLFSGLALPSFGDERSGPSELPREISDTFNRGKTGLGDLISDEIFDSIGDIDVYQVKFSDFEGQIRMGRKVLANHDIEESYTVIDRVQMPVYLPVLSVPLGTEVVTFNIGLGSGLDFANIRVVKPSGALSRERLLESLEQKTDLVERKAELESSDWYEEAKKTFGSADAPYVDGSDGSEDKPVYLMDSLRRARYGKLWNMVSGPLALPFKASWLSHFTPNEVTTYGGYGSVEIGVSAGYVTNISSGFFEQLGLTAGVRAYLRGNFQISVKKSGTDKVKVKLMRRNDKGVGGSAGIHLPVNVYDGFLLAGSIFGQNFNVNVGKIRESLIPISFTADKVWGKGFEIGYEYDLKDDRAIEAYEQAVLGRFALSEELSVLPESPVKNIFRKEFTRKTTSREVTVSLQLINHKGTSIFAIEDAVVQFPDGKSHVYKATSQVMARNEADFWILKLNEQISYTVHADFIGALPGVPQTQAQGAGKLALLGMIVEGQIEDNYTGGDELNRYSEMLEHLFGIENMFPKVPEYIKIVSKRMPCYAGDECRGVEPEGGDESWQFTHYGRSQYYFRISFTEAQLVKFLLTPREKMWADLERGFERRPGVWKNVTSRRMLSASFGWFGDLLAWAFQIKDIDRGFGFKFHRASVFKKKWEKLQQLVEAGRDDQGSITLTAAQKLKLAKGIGEMFSDRAFTYELLNTTMFALREVNEKEISYQINAQSAAFPSLNLRGGDITEIEKASQKYEDETNFEIPRIRQDVTLGVTSLKIKQTAKLEFQVDYLAVRNPPLVMIRLDEVSSFLRTQRTLRRMMIPNRGQFHEGANTFIIKPSSIPGFEAELASAIRPGKNYRLTIALMDEANAGMPESEDFYVNPNF
;
A
#
# COMPACT_ATOMS: atom_id res chain seq x y z
N MET A 1 6.55 57.27 15.43
CA MET A 1 5.75 56.35 14.59
C MET A 1 6.05 56.65 13.13
N SER A 2 6.81 55.79 12.44
CA SER A 2 6.73 55.48 10.99
C SER A 2 8.06 54.88 10.50
N ASN A 3 8.27 53.59 10.78
CA ASN A 3 9.22 52.75 10.03
C ASN A 3 8.56 51.45 9.53
N LYS A 4 7.24 51.32 9.69
CA LYS A 4 6.46 50.14 9.26
C LYS A 4 5.76 50.31 7.91
N PHE A 5 5.70 51.52 7.36
CA PHE A 5 5.01 51.79 6.09
C PHE A 5 5.91 51.63 4.85
N TYR A 6 7.24 51.71 5.01
CA TYR A 6 8.19 51.47 3.91
C TYR A 6 8.38 49.98 3.58
N LEU A 7 8.06 49.07 4.50
CA LEU A 7 8.19 47.63 4.26
C LEU A 7 7.12 47.09 3.28
N SER A 8 5.96 47.77 3.19
CA SER A 8 4.87 47.37 2.29
C SER A 8 5.06 47.86 0.85
N VAL A 9 5.82 48.93 0.63
CA VAL A 9 6.09 49.48 -0.72
C VAL A 9 7.33 48.82 -1.36
N CYS A 10 8.32 48.39 -0.57
CA CYS A 10 9.42 47.56 -1.11
C CYS A 10 8.97 46.15 -1.53
N LEU A 11 7.86 45.63 -1.00
CA LEU A 11 7.33 44.32 -1.36
C LEU A 11 6.72 44.28 -2.77
N LEU A 12 6.27 45.43 -3.31
CA LEU A 12 5.72 45.54 -4.66
C LEU A 12 6.81 45.78 -5.72
N CYS A 13 7.92 46.44 -5.37
CA CYS A 13 9.04 46.63 -6.32
C CYS A 13 9.88 45.36 -6.53
N LEU A 14 9.85 44.39 -5.59
CA LEU A 14 10.53 43.10 -5.75
C LEU A 14 9.84 42.16 -6.74
N PHE A 15 8.58 42.40 -7.09
CA PHE A 15 7.87 41.64 -8.15
C PHE A 15 8.09 42.19 -9.56
N SER A 16 8.56 43.44 -9.70
CA SER A 16 8.84 44.09 -10.99
C SER A 16 10.33 44.09 -11.39
N GLY A 17 11.21 43.44 -10.60
CA GLY A 17 12.67 43.56 -10.75
C GLY A 17 13.45 42.24 -10.67
N LEU A 18 12.84 41.09 -10.98
CA LEU A 18 13.58 39.84 -11.21
C LEU A 18 14.22 39.89 -12.60
N ALA A 19 15.41 40.50 -12.68
CA ALA A 19 16.36 40.18 -13.73
C ALA A 19 16.70 38.69 -13.60
N LEU A 20 16.32 37.91 -14.62
CA LEU A 20 16.75 36.53 -14.80
C LEU A 20 18.28 36.44 -14.64
N PRO A 21 18.83 35.59 -13.78
CA PRO A 21 20.21 35.20 -13.91
C PRO A 21 20.33 34.44 -15.23
N SER A 22 21.21 34.91 -16.11
CA SER A 22 21.60 34.19 -17.33
C SER A 22 22.30 32.88 -16.94
N PHE A 23 21.51 31.82 -16.77
CA PHE A 23 22.00 30.46 -16.80
C PHE A 23 21.98 30.02 -18.26
N GLY A 24 23.17 29.94 -18.85
CA GLY A 24 23.38 29.24 -20.10
C GLY A 24 23.19 27.76 -19.85
N ASP A 25 22.04 27.24 -20.28
CA ASP A 25 21.94 25.93 -20.91
C ASP A 25 20.81 26.04 -21.95
N GLU A 26 21.21 26.11 -23.21
CA GLU A 26 20.32 26.05 -24.35
C GLU A 26 19.76 24.61 -24.45
N ARG A 27 18.47 24.43 -24.15
CA ARG A 27 17.50 23.53 -24.84
C ARG A 27 16.39 23.06 -23.86
N SER A 28 15.34 23.86 -23.72
CA SER A 28 13.97 23.37 -23.54
C SER A 28 13.03 24.55 -23.72
N GLY A 29 12.61 24.75 -24.97
CA GLY A 29 11.64 25.80 -25.31
C GLY A 29 10.22 25.42 -24.87
N PRO A 30 9.28 26.37 -24.83
CA PRO A 30 7.85 26.15 -24.54
C PRO A 30 7.10 25.25 -25.55
N SER A 31 7.82 24.62 -26.48
CA SER A 31 7.34 23.69 -27.50
C SER A 31 7.28 22.22 -27.03
N GLU A 32 7.77 21.89 -25.84
CA GLU A 32 7.75 20.51 -25.33
C GLU A 32 6.36 20.10 -24.84
N LEU A 33 5.65 20.94 -24.09
CA LEU A 33 4.34 20.58 -23.52
C LEU A 33 3.29 20.14 -24.57
N PRO A 34 3.11 20.83 -25.72
CA PRO A 34 2.16 20.38 -26.75
C PRO A 34 2.60 19.08 -27.44
N ARG A 35 3.91 18.84 -27.51
CA ARG A 35 4.51 17.63 -28.10
C ARG A 35 4.38 16.45 -27.14
N GLU A 36 4.61 16.69 -25.85
CA GLU A 36 4.38 15.75 -24.75
C GLU A 36 2.92 15.32 -24.72
N ILE A 37 1.96 16.28 -24.78
CA ILE A 37 0.52 16.02 -24.84
C ILE A 37 0.14 15.23 -26.11
N SER A 38 0.66 15.61 -27.28
CA SER A 38 0.40 14.92 -28.55
C SER A 38 0.97 13.50 -28.56
N ASP A 39 2.17 13.32 -28.02
CA ASP A 39 2.80 12.01 -27.92
C ASP A 39 2.03 11.16 -26.89
N THR A 40 1.61 11.70 -25.75
CA THR A 40 0.78 10.98 -24.75
C THR A 40 -0.56 10.54 -25.35
N PHE A 41 -1.14 11.36 -26.22
CA PHE A 41 -2.38 11.05 -26.93
C PHE A 41 -2.20 9.93 -27.97
N ASN A 42 -1.08 9.92 -28.71
CA ASN A 42 -0.76 8.87 -29.69
C ASN A 42 -0.27 7.55 -29.03
N ARG A 43 0.31 7.62 -27.82
CA ARG A 43 0.83 6.51 -27.02
C ARG A 43 -0.23 5.51 -26.51
N GLY A 44 -1.51 5.86 -26.48
CA GLY A 44 -2.55 5.09 -25.74
C GLY A 44 -3.35 4.03 -26.49
N LYS A 45 -3.29 3.90 -27.83
CA LYS A 45 -4.35 3.19 -28.61
C LYS A 45 -4.57 1.70 -28.33
N THR A 46 -3.62 0.95 -27.75
CA THR A 46 -3.78 -0.50 -27.46
C THR A 46 -3.95 -0.86 -25.98
N GLY A 47 -4.02 0.14 -25.09
CA GLY A 47 -4.25 -0.06 -23.64
C GLY A 47 -5.16 0.99 -23.00
N LEU A 48 -5.65 1.97 -23.78
CA LEU A 48 -6.48 3.08 -23.32
C LEU A 48 -7.73 2.61 -22.57
N GLY A 49 -8.35 1.51 -23.00
CA GLY A 49 -9.57 1.00 -22.38
C GLY A 49 -9.36 0.54 -20.95
N ASP A 50 -8.30 -0.23 -20.70
CA ASP A 50 -7.96 -0.71 -19.35
C ASP A 50 -7.48 0.48 -18.48
N LEU A 51 -6.69 1.39 -19.04
CA LEU A 51 -6.24 2.61 -18.36
C LEU A 51 -7.43 3.50 -17.95
N ILE A 52 -8.32 3.86 -18.89
CA ILE A 52 -9.52 4.66 -18.61
C ILE A 52 -10.39 3.97 -17.57
N SER A 53 -10.57 2.65 -17.67
CA SER A 53 -11.36 1.89 -16.71
C SER A 53 -10.75 1.93 -15.31
N ASP A 54 -9.42 1.84 -15.22
CA ASP A 54 -8.67 1.89 -13.96
C ASP A 54 -8.72 3.28 -13.31
N GLU A 55 -8.61 4.35 -14.10
CA GLU A 55 -8.72 5.73 -13.59
C GLU A 55 -10.15 6.08 -13.18
N ILE A 56 -11.14 5.70 -13.98
CA ILE A 56 -12.55 5.82 -13.59
C ILE A 56 -12.76 5.10 -12.26
N PHE A 57 -12.24 3.88 -12.11
CA PHE A 57 -12.37 3.13 -10.87
C PHE A 57 -11.63 3.79 -9.69
N ASP A 58 -10.41 4.27 -9.88
CA ASP A 58 -9.63 4.91 -8.83
C ASP A 58 -10.25 6.27 -8.42
N SER A 59 -10.90 6.99 -9.35
CA SER A 59 -11.69 8.20 -9.08
C SER A 59 -12.98 7.93 -8.31
N ILE A 60 -13.54 6.72 -8.43
CA ILE A 60 -14.69 6.21 -7.66
C ILE A 60 -14.32 5.85 -6.21
N GLY A 61 -13.05 6.04 -5.82
CA GLY A 61 -12.53 5.73 -4.49
C GLY A 61 -13.38 6.26 -3.33
N ASP A 62 -14.07 7.40 -3.49
CA ASP A 62 -15.16 7.89 -2.64
C ASP A 62 -16.14 8.75 -3.49
N ILE A 63 -17.24 8.17 -3.97
CA ILE A 63 -18.33 8.91 -4.63
C ILE A 63 -19.30 9.44 -3.57
N ASP A 64 -19.59 10.74 -3.61
CA ASP A 64 -20.76 11.32 -2.95
C ASP A 64 -22.02 10.91 -3.74
N VAL A 65 -22.70 9.85 -3.31
CA VAL A 65 -23.89 9.32 -3.99
C VAL A 65 -25.10 10.23 -3.75
N TYR A 66 -25.14 10.87 -2.59
CA TYR A 66 -26.21 11.76 -2.20
C TYR A 66 -25.69 12.83 -1.25
N GLN A 67 -26.03 14.10 -1.53
CA GLN A 67 -25.70 15.22 -0.65
C GLN A 67 -26.94 16.09 -0.47
N VAL A 68 -27.26 16.39 0.79
CA VAL A 68 -28.34 17.29 1.17
C VAL A 68 -27.76 18.43 1.97
N LYS A 69 -28.01 19.65 1.50
CA LYS A 69 -27.65 20.89 2.19
C LYS A 69 -28.91 21.72 2.39
N PHE A 70 -29.35 21.83 3.64
CA PHE A 70 -30.28 22.85 4.10
C PHE A 70 -29.49 23.92 4.87
N SER A 71 -30.07 25.10 5.11
CA SER A 71 -29.37 26.26 5.73
C SER A 71 -28.50 25.89 6.93
N ASP A 72 -28.98 24.96 7.77
CA ASP A 72 -28.35 24.58 9.04
C ASP A 72 -28.08 23.07 9.15
N PHE A 73 -28.12 22.33 8.04
CA PHE A 73 -27.90 20.88 8.02
C PHE A 73 -27.19 20.44 6.73
N GLU A 74 -26.07 19.74 6.88
CA GLU A 74 -25.40 19.04 5.80
C GLU A 74 -25.36 17.54 6.11
N GLY A 75 -25.99 16.75 5.25
CA GLY A 75 -25.93 15.29 5.29
C GLY A 75 -25.41 14.76 3.96
N GLN A 76 -24.55 13.75 4.00
CA GLN A 76 -24.05 13.12 2.79
C GLN A 76 -24.00 11.61 2.94
N ILE A 77 -24.17 10.89 1.84
CA ILE A 77 -23.90 9.45 1.75
C ILE A 77 -22.73 9.29 0.80
N ARG A 78 -21.62 8.80 1.33
CA ARG A 78 -20.41 8.50 0.57
C ARG A 78 -20.30 7.01 0.39
N MET A 79 -19.98 6.56 -0.81
CA MET A 79 -19.67 5.17 -1.09
C MET A 79 -18.32 5.11 -1.79
N GLY A 80 -17.45 4.23 -1.33
CA GLY A 80 -16.10 4.11 -1.85
C GLY A 80 -15.66 2.66 -1.93
N ARG A 81 -14.79 2.36 -2.89
CA ARG A 81 -14.08 1.08 -2.95
C ARG A 81 -12.59 1.35 -3.00
N LYS A 82 -11.85 0.71 -2.10
CA LYS A 82 -10.38 0.70 -2.12
C LYS A 82 -9.87 -0.70 -2.40
N VAL A 83 -8.95 -0.82 -3.35
CA VAL A 83 -8.27 -2.08 -3.69
C VAL A 83 -6.81 -1.95 -3.31
N LEU A 84 -6.31 -2.87 -2.49
CA LEU A 84 -4.94 -2.90 -2.00
C LEU A 84 -4.28 -4.20 -2.46
N ALA A 85 -3.14 -4.11 -3.14
CA ALA A 85 -2.32 -5.28 -3.43
C ALA A 85 -1.78 -5.86 -2.12
N ASN A 86 -1.93 -7.16 -1.91
CA ASN A 86 -1.39 -7.83 -0.73
C ASN A 86 0.10 -8.19 -0.89
N HIS A 87 0.67 -7.98 -2.08
CA HIS A 87 2.07 -8.30 -2.44
C HIS A 87 2.47 -9.73 -2.10
N ASP A 88 1.51 -10.65 -2.23
CA ASP A 88 1.70 -12.07 -2.01
C ASP A 88 1.90 -12.81 -3.33
N ILE A 89 2.30 -14.08 -3.21
CA ILE A 89 2.53 -14.93 -4.36
C ILE A 89 1.24 -15.36 -5.06
N GLU A 90 0.07 -15.24 -4.41
CA GLU A 90 -1.23 -15.45 -5.05
C GLU A 90 -1.67 -14.25 -5.87
N GLU A 91 -0.92 -13.14 -5.86
CA GLU A 91 -1.34 -11.83 -6.39
C GLU A 91 -2.76 -11.48 -5.91
N SER A 92 -3.04 -11.73 -4.63
CA SER A 92 -4.34 -11.44 -4.04
C SER A 92 -4.47 -9.94 -3.73
N TYR A 93 -5.72 -9.49 -3.65
CA TYR A 93 -6.05 -8.10 -3.38
C TYR A 93 -7.01 -8.00 -2.21
N THR A 94 -6.75 -7.09 -1.28
CA THR A 94 -7.73 -6.70 -0.26
C THR A 94 -8.67 -5.65 -0.85
N VAL A 95 -9.97 -5.93 -0.84
CA VAL A 95 -11.01 -5.00 -1.26
C VAL A 95 -11.74 -4.49 -0.03
N ILE A 96 -11.82 -3.16 0.09
CA ILE A 96 -12.53 -2.44 1.14
C ILE A 96 -13.68 -1.69 0.48
N ASP A 97 -14.90 -2.17 0.67
CA ASP A 97 -16.12 -1.45 0.32
C ASP A 97 -16.56 -0.62 1.51
N ARG A 98 -16.71 0.68 1.35
CA ARG A 98 -17.05 1.61 2.43
C ARG A 98 -18.31 2.38 2.11
N VAL A 99 -19.16 2.55 3.12
CA VAL A 99 -20.30 3.47 3.10
C VAL A 99 -20.22 4.36 4.32
N GLN A 100 -20.24 5.66 4.11
CA GLN A 100 -20.24 6.65 5.17
C GLN A 100 -21.50 7.49 5.09
N MET A 101 -22.06 7.83 6.24
CA MET A 101 -23.19 8.76 6.35
C MET A 101 -22.83 9.90 7.31
N PRO A 102 -21.94 10.82 6.94
CA PRO A 102 -21.65 12.01 7.73
C PRO A 102 -22.86 12.94 7.80
N VAL A 103 -23.10 13.47 8.99
CA VAL A 103 -24.03 14.54 9.28
C VAL A 103 -23.27 15.66 9.97
N TYR A 104 -23.43 16.87 9.47
CA TYR A 104 -22.83 18.08 10.03
C TYR A 104 -23.91 19.13 10.25
N LEU A 105 -23.92 19.69 11.46
CA LEU A 105 -24.84 20.71 11.93
C LEU A 105 -24.03 21.94 12.33
N PRO A 106 -23.94 22.99 11.48
CA PRO A 106 -23.40 24.27 11.92
C PRO A 106 -24.32 24.86 13.00
N VAL A 107 -23.85 24.91 14.24
CA VAL A 107 -24.63 25.43 15.38
C VAL A 107 -24.55 26.95 15.42
N LEU A 108 -23.38 27.50 15.11
CA LEU A 108 -23.15 28.94 15.11
C LEU A 108 -22.10 29.27 14.04
N SER A 109 -22.40 30.23 13.18
CA SER A 109 -21.45 30.83 12.24
C SER A 109 -21.63 32.34 12.27
N VAL A 110 -20.68 33.06 12.86
CA VAL A 110 -20.78 34.52 13.05
C VAL A 110 -19.54 35.23 12.56
N PRO A 111 -19.67 36.32 11.77
CA PRO A 111 -18.54 37.15 11.38
C PRO A 111 -17.97 37.87 12.61
N LEU A 112 -16.65 37.81 12.79
CA LEU A 112 -15.92 38.51 13.86
C LEU A 112 -15.49 39.89 13.36
N GLY A 113 -16.42 40.85 13.41
CA GLY A 113 -16.17 42.27 13.09
C GLY A 113 -15.99 42.61 11.60
N THR A 114 -15.65 41.62 10.76
CA THR A 114 -15.60 41.74 9.29
C THR A 114 -16.18 40.47 8.66
N GLU A 115 -16.75 40.57 7.45
CA GLU A 115 -17.21 39.39 6.68
C GLU A 115 -16.08 38.43 6.31
N VAL A 116 -14.83 38.89 6.40
CA VAL A 116 -13.62 38.13 6.09
C VAL A 116 -13.31 37.08 7.16
N VAL A 117 -13.61 37.33 8.43
CA VAL A 117 -13.27 36.44 9.54
C VAL A 117 -14.54 35.86 10.15
N THR A 118 -14.68 34.55 10.17
CA THR A 118 -15.86 33.84 10.69
C THR A 118 -15.46 32.94 11.86
N PHE A 119 -16.23 33.01 12.95
CA PHE A 119 -16.19 32.05 14.04
C PHE A 119 -17.28 31.01 13.84
N ASN A 120 -16.91 29.73 13.93
CA ASN A 120 -17.78 28.60 13.68
C ASN A 120 -17.81 27.64 14.88
N ILE A 121 -19.00 27.18 15.26
CA ILE A 121 -19.23 26.02 16.12
C ILE A 121 -20.08 25.03 15.32
N GLY A 122 -19.65 23.78 15.25
CA GLY A 122 -20.37 22.72 14.57
C GLY A 122 -20.46 21.44 15.38
N LEU A 123 -21.54 20.69 15.18
CA LEU A 123 -21.68 19.32 15.63
C LEU A 123 -21.56 18.40 14.42
N GLY A 124 -20.75 17.36 14.55
CA GLY A 124 -20.67 16.28 13.58
C GLY A 124 -21.20 14.99 14.20
N SER A 125 -21.90 14.20 13.42
CA SER A 125 -22.10 12.78 13.73
C SER A 125 -22.03 11.99 12.44
N GLY A 126 -21.88 10.68 12.54
CA GLY A 126 -22.00 9.87 11.35
C GLY A 126 -21.88 8.40 11.62
N LEU A 127 -22.30 7.63 10.63
CA LEU A 127 -22.13 6.19 10.59
C LEU A 127 -21.08 5.84 9.54
N ASP A 128 -20.32 4.79 9.82
CA ASP A 128 -19.29 4.26 8.93
C ASP A 128 -19.43 2.75 8.87
N PHE A 129 -19.54 2.22 7.66
CA PHE A 129 -19.65 0.80 7.38
C PHE A 129 -18.54 0.43 6.41
N ALA A 130 -17.84 -0.67 6.68
CA ALA A 130 -16.83 -1.20 5.80
C ALA A 130 -16.96 -2.73 5.71
N ASN A 131 -16.97 -3.26 4.49
CA ASN A 131 -16.80 -4.68 4.21
C ASN A 131 -15.41 -4.87 3.59
N ILE A 132 -14.59 -5.68 4.26
CA ILE A 132 -13.22 -5.95 3.88
C ILE A 132 -13.11 -7.44 3.54
N ARG A 133 -12.62 -7.74 2.34
CA ARG A 133 -12.43 -9.12 1.86
C ARG A 133 -11.12 -9.28 1.10
N VAL A 134 -10.58 -10.49 1.11
CA VAL A 134 -9.50 -10.87 0.20
C VAL A 134 -10.11 -11.43 -1.08
N VAL A 135 -9.72 -10.86 -2.20
CA VAL A 135 -10.02 -11.36 -3.54
C VAL A 135 -8.78 -12.06 -4.07
N LYS A 136 -8.86 -13.39 -4.06
CA LYS A 136 -7.88 -14.28 -4.70
C LYS A 136 -8.16 -14.40 -6.21
N PRO A 137 -7.22 -14.84 -7.04
CA PRO A 137 -7.47 -15.11 -8.46
C PRO A 137 -8.57 -16.17 -8.66
N SER A 138 -9.21 -16.22 -9.83
CA SER A 138 -10.33 -17.17 -10.06
C SER A 138 -9.84 -18.60 -9.95
N GLY A 139 -10.54 -19.44 -9.20
CA GLY A 139 -10.13 -20.83 -9.09
C GLY A 139 -8.98 -21.11 -8.12
N ALA A 140 -8.55 -20.09 -7.37
CA ALA A 140 -7.86 -20.35 -6.12
C ALA A 140 -8.81 -21.16 -5.21
N LEU A 141 -8.56 -22.47 -5.05
CA LEU A 141 -9.30 -23.33 -4.13
C LEU A 141 -9.01 -22.85 -2.70
N SER A 142 -10.03 -22.40 -1.97
CA SER A 142 -9.90 -22.31 -0.52
C SER A 142 -9.85 -23.72 0.05
N ARG A 143 -9.05 -23.97 1.09
CA ARG A 143 -9.03 -25.29 1.73
C ARG A 143 -10.41 -25.70 2.23
N GLU A 144 -11.30 -24.78 2.62
CA GLU A 144 -12.69 -25.17 2.95
C GLU A 144 -13.44 -25.70 1.72
N ARG A 145 -13.32 -25.10 0.53
CA ARG A 145 -13.90 -25.69 -0.69
C ARG A 145 -13.28 -27.03 -1.05
N LEU A 146 -11.99 -27.18 -0.75
CA LEU A 146 -11.26 -28.42 -1.00
C LEU A 146 -11.69 -29.51 -0.02
N LEU A 147 -11.81 -29.21 1.28
CA LEU A 147 -12.33 -30.11 2.31
C LEU A 147 -13.81 -30.40 2.11
N GLU A 148 -14.63 -29.40 1.79
CA GLU A 148 -16.06 -29.56 1.48
C GLU A 148 -16.23 -30.42 0.23
N SER A 149 -15.38 -30.26 -0.81
CA SER A 149 -15.38 -31.16 -1.97
C SER A 149 -14.91 -32.58 -1.62
N LEU A 150 -14.00 -32.74 -0.64
CA LEU A 150 -13.52 -34.04 -0.19
C LEU A 150 -14.55 -34.74 0.73
N GLU A 151 -15.24 -33.98 1.58
CA GLU A 151 -16.31 -34.43 2.49
C GLU A 151 -17.60 -34.75 1.71
N GLN A 152 -18.00 -33.89 0.76
CA GLN A 152 -19.08 -34.19 -0.17
C GLN A 152 -18.75 -35.41 -1.05
N LYS A 153 -17.48 -35.71 -1.30
CA LYS A 153 -17.08 -36.90 -2.04
C LYS A 153 -17.22 -38.18 -1.21
N THR A 154 -16.94 -38.17 0.09
CA THR A 154 -17.30 -39.30 0.97
C THR A 154 -18.81 -39.56 0.93
N ASP A 155 -19.61 -38.49 1.01
CA ASP A 155 -21.08 -38.58 0.99
C ASP A 155 -21.63 -38.99 -0.40
N LEU A 156 -21.01 -38.53 -1.50
CA LEU A 156 -21.38 -38.89 -2.87
C LEU A 156 -20.88 -40.28 -3.29
N VAL A 157 -19.74 -40.75 -2.79
CA VAL A 157 -19.25 -42.13 -3.00
C VAL A 157 -20.14 -43.12 -2.26
N GLU A 158 -20.56 -42.79 -1.03
CA GLU A 158 -21.53 -43.57 -0.26
C GLU A 158 -22.90 -43.59 -0.96
N ARG A 159 -23.41 -42.42 -1.39
CA ARG A 159 -24.67 -42.33 -2.16
C ARG A 159 -24.60 -43.00 -3.53
N LYS A 160 -23.47 -42.95 -4.23
CA LYS A 160 -23.29 -43.63 -5.51
C LYS A 160 -23.25 -45.15 -5.32
N ALA A 161 -22.63 -45.65 -4.25
CA ALA A 161 -22.69 -47.06 -3.91
C ALA A 161 -24.12 -47.52 -3.54
N GLU A 162 -24.91 -46.67 -2.86
CA GLU A 162 -26.34 -46.92 -2.61
C GLU A 162 -27.19 -46.87 -3.90
N LEU A 163 -26.93 -45.92 -4.79
CA LEU A 163 -27.64 -45.79 -6.06
C LEU A 163 -27.30 -46.92 -7.05
N GLU A 164 -26.03 -47.31 -7.15
CA GLU A 164 -25.55 -48.41 -8.00
C GLU A 164 -25.98 -49.79 -7.48
N SER A 165 -26.36 -49.90 -6.20
CA SER A 165 -26.95 -51.11 -5.62
C SER A 165 -28.49 -51.10 -5.62
N SER A 166 -29.12 -50.02 -6.07
CA SER A 166 -30.58 -49.93 -6.17
C SER A 166 -31.11 -50.63 -7.42
N ASP A 167 -32.19 -51.40 -7.27
CA ASP A 167 -32.86 -52.14 -8.38
C ASP A 167 -33.25 -51.22 -9.55
N TRP A 168 -33.55 -49.95 -9.24
CA TRP A 168 -33.85 -48.89 -10.19
C TRP A 168 -32.71 -48.62 -11.18
N TYR A 169 -31.44 -48.69 -10.74
CA TYR A 169 -30.28 -48.37 -11.59
C TYR A 169 -29.98 -49.48 -12.60
N GLU A 170 -30.13 -50.75 -12.20
CA GLU A 170 -30.02 -51.91 -13.10
C GLU A 170 -31.15 -51.91 -14.15
N GLU A 171 -32.36 -51.48 -13.79
CA GLU A 171 -33.50 -51.37 -14.71
C GLU A 171 -33.36 -50.19 -15.68
N ALA A 172 -32.82 -49.06 -15.22
CA ALA A 172 -32.47 -47.92 -16.07
C ALA A 172 -31.35 -48.26 -17.08
N LYS A 173 -30.33 -49.03 -16.64
CA LYS A 173 -29.21 -49.47 -17.49
C LYS A 173 -29.65 -50.43 -18.60
N LYS A 174 -30.64 -51.30 -18.32
CA LYS A 174 -31.28 -52.16 -19.33
C LYS A 174 -32.14 -51.39 -20.33
N THR A 175 -32.82 -50.34 -19.87
CA THR A 175 -33.82 -49.63 -20.69
C THR A 175 -33.20 -48.58 -21.60
N PHE A 176 -32.12 -47.92 -21.17
CA PHE A 176 -31.61 -46.72 -21.85
C PHE A 176 -30.27 -46.86 -22.56
N GLY A 177 -29.63 -48.05 -22.59
CA GLY A 177 -28.45 -48.32 -23.41
C GLY A 177 -27.39 -47.20 -23.35
N SER A 178 -26.60 -47.19 -22.26
CA SER A 178 -25.61 -46.15 -21.89
C SER A 178 -26.19 -44.73 -21.81
N ALA A 179 -26.46 -44.31 -20.57
CA ALA A 179 -26.97 -43.00 -20.21
C ALA A 179 -25.90 -41.90 -20.39
N ASP A 180 -25.82 -41.30 -21.58
CA ASP A 180 -25.39 -39.91 -21.73
C ASP A 180 -26.62 -39.01 -21.59
N ALA A 181 -27.05 -38.83 -20.34
CA ALA A 181 -28.02 -37.78 -20.01
C ALA A 181 -27.27 -36.43 -19.93
N PRO A 182 -27.78 -35.35 -20.54
CA PRO A 182 -27.12 -34.05 -20.55
C PRO A 182 -27.26 -33.41 -19.17
N TYR A 183 -26.25 -33.61 -18.33
CA TYR A 183 -26.02 -32.75 -17.18
C TYR A 183 -25.52 -31.41 -17.71
N VAL A 184 -26.17 -30.34 -17.28
CA VAL A 184 -25.77 -28.96 -17.57
C VAL A 184 -24.30 -28.79 -17.20
N ASP A 185 -23.50 -28.39 -18.18
CA ASP A 185 -22.07 -28.12 -18.11
C ASP A 185 -21.78 -26.98 -17.12
N GLY A 186 -21.74 -27.34 -15.84
CA GLY A 186 -21.09 -26.61 -14.78
C GLY A 186 -19.83 -27.39 -14.44
N SER A 187 -18.77 -27.22 -15.24
CA SER A 187 -17.51 -27.96 -15.19
C SER A 187 -17.66 -29.47 -15.33
N ASP A 188 -17.20 -30.02 -16.45
CA ASP A 188 -16.71 -31.40 -16.54
C ASP A 188 -16.11 -31.83 -15.19
N GLY A 189 -16.77 -32.77 -14.51
CA GLY A 189 -16.34 -33.37 -13.25
C GLY A 189 -15.07 -34.23 -13.38
N SER A 190 -14.15 -33.88 -14.28
CA SER A 190 -12.80 -34.45 -14.31
C SER A 190 -11.97 -33.81 -13.21
N GLU A 191 -11.81 -34.54 -12.10
CA GLU A 191 -11.05 -34.18 -10.89
C GLU A 191 -9.56 -33.86 -11.12
N ASP A 192 -9.06 -34.01 -12.35
CA ASP A 192 -7.63 -33.90 -12.71
C ASP A 192 -7.26 -32.59 -13.44
N LYS A 193 -8.22 -31.68 -13.68
CA LYS A 193 -7.93 -30.43 -14.39
C LYS A 193 -7.37 -29.37 -13.43
N PRO A 194 -6.18 -28.81 -13.70
CA PRO A 194 -5.65 -27.71 -12.90
C PRO A 194 -6.51 -26.46 -13.05
N VAL A 195 -6.54 -25.64 -12.00
CA VAL A 195 -7.41 -24.47 -11.97
C VAL A 195 -6.66 -23.22 -12.46
N TYR A 196 -7.16 -22.62 -13.54
CA TYR A 196 -6.60 -21.42 -14.17
C TYR A 196 -6.94 -20.16 -13.36
N LEU A 197 -5.90 -19.48 -12.88
CA LEU A 197 -6.01 -18.21 -12.18
C LEU A 197 -6.21 -17.04 -13.17
N MET A 198 -7.43 -16.49 -13.25
CA MET A 198 -7.73 -15.25 -13.99
C MET A 198 -7.34 -14.02 -13.18
N ASP A 199 -7.20 -12.88 -13.87
CA ASP A 199 -6.82 -11.56 -13.34
C ASP A 199 -7.58 -11.20 -12.05
N SER A 200 -6.85 -11.26 -10.92
CA SER A 200 -7.35 -10.98 -9.57
C SER A 200 -7.65 -9.49 -9.38
N LEU A 201 -6.95 -8.59 -10.07
CA LEU A 201 -7.16 -7.15 -9.97
C LEU A 201 -8.51 -6.75 -10.56
N ARG A 202 -8.83 -7.23 -11.76
CA ARG A 202 -10.15 -6.98 -12.37
C ARG A 202 -11.28 -7.49 -11.50
N ARG A 203 -11.12 -8.67 -10.89
CA ARG A 203 -12.11 -9.21 -9.93
C ARG A 203 -12.19 -8.38 -8.65
N ALA A 204 -11.07 -7.88 -8.16
CA ALA A 204 -11.04 -7.02 -6.98
C ALA A 204 -11.73 -5.68 -7.23
N ARG A 205 -11.52 -5.09 -8.42
CA ARG A 205 -12.15 -3.85 -8.86
C ARG A 205 -13.63 -4.02 -9.16
N TYR A 206 -13.99 -4.92 -10.07
CA TYR A 206 -15.35 -4.98 -10.63
C TYR A 206 -16.23 -6.09 -10.01
N GLY A 207 -15.66 -7.01 -9.24
CA GLY A 207 -16.39 -8.10 -8.61
C GLY A 207 -17.21 -7.63 -7.40
N LYS A 208 -18.44 -8.12 -7.28
CA LYS A 208 -19.35 -7.81 -6.15
C LYS A 208 -19.52 -6.29 -5.90
N LEU A 209 -19.64 -5.46 -6.95
CA LEU A 209 -19.87 -4.00 -6.77
C LEU A 209 -21.12 -3.69 -5.94
N TRP A 210 -22.13 -4.56 -6.02
CA TRP A 210 -23.34 -4.45 -5.20
C TRP A 210 -23.08 -4.41 -3.68
N ASN A 211 -21.95 -4.97 -3.22
CA ASN A 211 -21.56 -4.91 -1.80
C ASN A 211 -21.36 -3.49 -1.28
N MET A 212 -21.02 -2.52 -2.14
CA MET A 212 -20.96 -1.11 -1.76
C MET A 212 -22.32 -0.58 -1.34
N VAL A 213 -23.42 -1.11 -1.90
CA VAL A 213 -24.79 -0.67 -1.59
C VAL A 213 -25.41 -1.57 -0.53
N SER A 214 -25.20 -2.88 -0.60
CA SER A 214 -25.80 -3.85 0.31
C SER A 214 -25.05 -4.02 1.63
N GLY A 215 -23.78 -3.58 1.71
CA GLY A 215 -22.93 -3.72 2.91
C GLY A 215 -23.60 -3.26 4.21
N PRO A 216 -24.19 -2.05 4.27
CA PRO A 216 -24.92 -1.57 5.45
C PRO A 216 -26.12 -2.43 5.85
N LEU A 217 -26.70 -3.18 4.90
CA LEU A 217 -27.85 -4.06 5.13
C LEU A 217 -27.43 -5.50 5.49
N ALA A 218 -26.17 -5.86 5.27
CA ALA A 218 -25.63 -7.20 5.44
C ALA A 218 -24.82 -7.37 6.75
N LEU A 219 -25.08 -6.55 7.76
CA LEU A 219 -24.35 -6.59 9.04
C LEU A 219 -24.70 -7.85 9.83
N PRO A 220 -23.73 -8.62 10.33
CA PRO A 220 -24.00 -9.93 10.92
C PRO A 220 -24.47 -9.79 12.37
N PHE A 221 -25.70 -9.28 12.56
CA PHE A 221 -26.29 -9.13 13.89
C PHE A 221 -26.80 -10.44 14.49
N LYS A 222 -26.90 -11.49 13.67
CA LYS A 222 -27.30 -12.84 14.06
C LYS A 222 -26.27 -13.85 13.60
N ALA A 223 -26.04 -14.90 14.39
CA ALA A 223 -25.06 -15.94 14.05
C ALA A 223 -25.41 -16.62 12.72
N SER A 224 -26.70 -16.83 12.46
CA SER A 224 -27.19 -17.43 11.21
C SER A 224 -26.81 -16.63 9.95
N TRP A 225 -26.56 -15.33 10.08
CA TRP A 225 -26.19 -14.48 8.94
C TRP A 225 -24.73 -14.64 8.53
N LEU A 226 -23.86 -15.15 9.41
CA LEU A 226 -22.45 -15.45 9.09
C LEU A 226 -22.29 -16.53 8.02
N SER A 227 -23.34 -17.30 7.73
CA SER A 227 -23.36 -18.22 6.59
C SER A 227 -23.11 -17.52 5.24
N HIS A 228 -23.50 -16.25 5.10
CA HIS A 228 -23.30 -15.45 3.88
C HIS A 228 -21.88 -14.88 3.76
N PHE A 229 -21.08 -14.95 4.83
CA PHE A 229 -19.74 -14.40 4.87
C PHE A 229 -18.74 -15.44 4.37
N THR A 230 -17.79 -14.98 3.56
CA THR A 230 -16.64 -15.79 3.19
C THR A 230 -15.65 -15.90 4.36
N PRO A 231 -14.89 -17.00 4.48
CA PRO A 231 -13.82 -17.09 5.47
C PRO A 231 -12.84 -15.92 5.32
N ASN A 232 -12.38 -15.36 6.44
CA ASN A 232 -11.57 -14.15 6.54
C ASN A 232 -12.22 -12.85 6.05
N GLU A 233 -13.50 -12.85 5.69
CA GLU A 233 -14.26 -11.63 5.49
C GLU A 233 -14.45 -10.90 6.82
N VAL A 234 -14.20 -9.59 6.78
CA VAL A 234 -14.38 -8.69 7.91
C VAL A 234 -15.49 -7.71 7.56
N THR A 235 -16.45 -7.53 8.45
CA THR A 235 -17.37 -6.40 8.39
C THR A 235 -17.18 -5.54 9.63
N THR A 236 -17.03 -4.26 9.38
CA THR A 236 -16.77 -3.23 10.36
C THR A 236 -17.88 -2.21 10.28
N TYR A 237 -18.41 -1.79 11.42
CA TYR A 237 -19.42 -0.75 11.49
C TYR A 237 -19.26 0.05 12.77
N GLY A 238 -19.59 1.32 12.69
CA GLY A 238 -19.38 2.22 13.82
C GLY A 238 -20.13 3.53 13.68
N GLY A 239 -20.12 4.26 14.78
CA GLY A 239 -20.64 5.61 14.86
C GLY A 239 -19.57 6.53 15.40
N TYR A 240 -19.55 7.76 14.91
CA TYR A 240 -18.74 8.82 15.50
C TYR A 240 -19.60 10.04 15.81
N GLY A 241 -19.16 10.81 16.79
CA GLY A 241 -19.72 12.10 17.14
C GLY A 241 -18.59 13.08 17.41
N SER A 242 -18.74 14.33 16.97
CA SER A 242 -17.75 15.38 17.17
C SER A 242 -18.37 16.73 17.49
N VAL A 243 -17.62 17.52 18.25
CA VAL A 243 -17.87 18.94 18.47
C VAL A 243 -16.66 19.69 17.93
N GLU A 244 -16.88 20.66 17.06
CA GLU A 244 -15.83 21.45 16.42
C GLU A 244 -16.04 22.94 16.70
N ILE A 245 -14.95 23.64 17.02
CA ILE A 245 -14.93 25.09 17.20
C ILE A 245 -13.76 25.63 16.37
N GLY A 246 -14.01 26.61 15.52
CA GLY A 246 -12.97 27.14 14.64
C GLY A 246 -13.13 28.60 14.31
N VAL A 247 -12.02 29.21 13.90
CA VAL A 247 -11.99 30.54 13.28
C VAL A 247 -11.42 30.37 11.88
N SER A 248 -12.13 30.86 10.88
CA SER A 248 -11.67 30.94 9.51
C SER A 248 -11.59 32.39 9.06
N ALA A 249 -10.61 32.70 8.22
CA ALA A 249 -10.47 33.97 7.53
C ALA A 249 -10.38 33.69 6.02
N GLY A 250 -11.23 34.34 5.24
CA GLY A 250 -11.27 34.20 3.78
C GLY A 250 -11.27 35.57 3.13
N TYR A 251 -10.22 35.89 2.38
CA TYR A 251 -10.12 37.14 1.62
C TYR A 251 -10.19 36.85 0.13
N VAL A 252 -11.20 37.37 -0.55
CA VAL A 252 -11.31 37.30 -2.01
C VAL A 252 -10.95 38.67 -2.58
N THR A 253 -9.96 38.69 -3.46
CA THR A 253 -9.52 39.92 -4.15
C THR A 253 -9.64 39.77 -5.66
N ASN A 254 -10.08 40.85 -6.30
CA ASN A 254 -10.16 40.95 -7.75
C ASN A 254 -8.80 41.48 -8.24
N ILE A 255 -7.88 40.59 -8.57
CA ILE A 255 -6.55 40.97 -9.06
C ILE A 255 -6.61 41.03 -10.59
N SER A 256 -6.98 42.22 -11.10
CA SER A 256 -6.94 42.62 -12.52
C SER A 256 -7.88 41.88 -13.49
N SER A 257 -8.23 42.54 -14.60
CA SER A 257 -9.00 41.98 -15.72
C SER A 257 -8.14 40.98 -16.51
N GLY A 258 -8.28 39.69 -16.22
CA GLY A 258 -7.49 38.60 -16.81
C GLY A 258 -7.77 37.25 -16.12
N PHE A 259 -7.00 36.21 -16.45
CA PHE A 259 -7.17 34.82 -15.96
C PHE A 259 -7.33 34.66 -14.43
N PHE A 260 -6.87 35.63 -13.63
CA PHE A 260 -6.96 35.65 -12.16
C PHE A 260 -8.01 36.63 -11.61
N GLU A 261 -9.14 36.80 -12.32
CA GLU A 261 -10.19 37.77 -11.99
C GLU A 261 -10.71 37.67 -10.54
N GLN A 262 -10.61 36.50 -9.89
CA GLN A 262 -10.92 36.31 -8.46
C GLN A 262 -9.94 35.32 -7.82
N LEU A 263 -9.03 35.82 -6.99
CA LEU A 263 -8.16 35.00 -6.14
C LEU A 263 -8.67 35.07 -4.70
N GLY A 264 -9.15 33.95 -4.18
CA GLY A 264 -9.49 33.80 -2.77
C GLY A 264 -8.34 33.19 -1.98
N LEU A 265 -7.95 33.78 -0.86
CA LEU A 265 -7.08 33.15 0.14
C LEU A 265 -7.92 32.79 1.34
N THR A 266 -7.97 31.51 1.70
CA THR A 266 -8.57 31.04 2.95
C THR A 266 -7.52 30.50 3.88
N ALA A 267 -7.72 30.77 5.17
CA ALA A 267 -6.99 30.14 6.25
C ALA A 267 -7.98 29.84 7.37
N GLY A 268 -7.87 28.68 8.00
CA GLY A 268 -8.73 28.29 9.11
C GLY A 268 -7.97 27.53 10.15
N VAL A 269 -8.32 27.77 11.42
CA VAL A 269 -7.86 26.95 12.55
C VAL A 269 -9.11 26.42 13.25
N ARG A 270 -9.14 25.11 13.49
CA ARG A 270 -10.21 24.42 14.21
C ARG A 270 -9.64 23.60 15.34
N ALA A 271 -10.37 23.54 16.45
CA ALA A 271 -10.18 22.57 17.51
C ALA A 271 -11.42 21.66 17.54
N TYR A 272 -11.22 20.38 17.80
CA TYR A 272 -12.31 19.42 17.83
C TYR A 272 -12.14 18.35 18.90
N LEU A 273 -13.27 17.83 19.38
CA LEU A 273 -13.37 16.62 20.17
C LEU A 273 -14.20 15.62 19.37
N ARG A 274 -13.72 14.39 19.22
CA ARG A 274 -14.37 13.33 18.42
C ARG A 274 -14.36 12.01 19.19
N GLY A 275 -15.54 11.50 19.51
CA GLY A 275 -15.72 10.13 19.95
C GLY A 275 -15.93 9.22 18.75
N ASN A 276 -15.23 8.09 18.71
CA ASN A 276 -15.43 7.04 17.72
C ASN A 276 -15.70 5.71 18.45
N PHE A 277 -16.71 5.00 17.98
CA PHE A 277 -17.10 3.67 18.43
C PHE A 277 -17.21 2.76 17.21
N GLN A 278 -16.50 1.64 17.21
CA GLN A 278 -16.39 0.75 16.06
C GLN A 278 -16.41 -0.70 16.53
N ILE A 279 -17.21 -1.52 15.85
CA ILE A 279 -17.27 -2.97 16.02
C ILE A 279 -16.78 -3.61 14.72
N SER A 280 -15.92 -4.61 14.83
CA SER A 280 -15.39 -5.37 13.70
C SER A 280 -15.62 -6.86 13.93
N VAL A 281 -16.26 -7.51 12.97
CA VAL A 281 -16.61 -8.93 12.99
C VAL A 281 -15.84 -9.63 11.89
N LYS A 282 -15.02 -10.61 12.25
CA LYS A 282 -14.25 -11.44 11.31
C LYS A 282 -14.69 -12.90 11.40
N LYS A 283 -15.13 -13.47 10.28
CA LYS A 283 -15.35 -14.92 10.18
C LYS A 283 -14.00 -15.64 10.08
N SER A 284 -13.66 -16.44 11.09
CA SER A 284 -12.36 -17.13 11.13
C SER A 284 -12.43 -18.58 10.66
N GLY A 285 -13.63 -19.16 10.58
CA GLY A 285 -13.88 -20.50 10.05
C GLY A 285 -15.38 -20.72 9.83
N THR A 286 -15.82 -21.99 9.75
CA THR A 286 -17.24 -22.36 9.68
C THR A 286 -17.98 -21.98 10.95
N ASP A 287 -17.38 -22.31 12.09
CA ASP A 287 -18.04 -22.23 13.40
C ASP A 287 -17.35 -21.24 14.35
N LYS A 288 -16.40 -20.44 13.86
CA LYS A 288 -15.67 -19.48 14.69
C LYS A 288 -15.73 -18.08 14.14
N VAL A 289 -16.05 -17.13 15.03
CA VAL A 289 -16.10 -15.71 14.71
C VAL A 289 -15.32 -14.91 15.74
N LYS A 290 -14.63 -13.87 15.28
CA LYS A 290 -13.92 -12.92 16.14
C LYS A 290 -14.66 -11.59 16.12
N VAL A 291 -14.93 -11.02 17.28
CA VAL A 291 -15.55 -9.70 17.41
C VAL A 291 -14.61 -8.79 18.19
N LYS A 292 -14.28 -7.64 17.61
CA LYS A 292 -13.50 -6.58 18.23
C LYS A 292 -14.37 -5.36 18.46
N LEU A 293 -14.26 -4.78 19.65
CA LEU A 293 -14.79 -3.47 19.97
C LEU A 293 -13.62 -2.49 20.11
N MET A 294 -13.71 -1.36 19.43
CA MET A 294 -12.83 -0.22 19.60
C MET A 294 -13.65 0.99 20.06
N ARG A 295 -13.17 1.65 21.13
CA ARG A 295 -13.67 2.97 21.53
C ARG A 295 -12.50 3.92 21.62
N ARG A 296 -12.59 5.05 20.92
CA ARG A 296 -11.55 6.07 20.86
C ARG A 296 -12.14 7.45 21.10
N ASN A 297 -11.45 8.25 21.91
CA ASN A 297 -11.75 9.65 22.10
C ASN A 297 -10.55 10.47 21.62
N ASP A 298 -10.74 11.18 20.52
CA ASP A 298 -9.75 12.02 19.87
C ASP A 298 -10.04 13.47 20.20
N LYS A 299 -9.02 14.20 20.67
CA LYS A 299 -9.04 15.67 20.67
C LYS A 299 -8.01 16.14 19.65
N GLY A 300 -8.32 17.16 18.87
CA GLY A 300 -7.43 17.63 17.83
C GLY A 300 -7.46 19.12 17.61
N VAL A 301 -6.38 19.62 16.99
CA VAL A 301 -6.29 20.97 16.45
C VAL A 301 -5.81 20.85 15.01
N GLY A 302 -6.59 21.40 14.09
CA GLY A 302 -6.35 21.42 12.66
C GLY A 302 -6.16 22.84 12.17
N GLY A 303 -5.21 23.04 11.27
CA GLY A 303 -5.07 24.25 10.47
C GLY A 303 -5.24 23.91 9.01
N SER A 304 -5.94 24.75 8.25
CA SER A 304 -6.01 24.65 6.80
C SER A 304 -5.72 26.00 6.16
N ALA A 305 -5.12 26.01 4.99
CA ALA A 305 -4.97 27.18 4.16
C ALA A 305 -5.14 26.78 2.69
N GLY A 306 -5.80 27.61 1.89
CA GLY A 306 -6.08 27.30 0.49
C GLY A 306 -6.17 28.55 -0.36
N ILE A 307 -5.83 28.38 -1.64
CA ILE A 307 -6.12 29.37 -2.68
C ILE A 307 -7.39 28.89 -3.38
N HIS A 308 -8.42 29.72 -3.45
CA HIS A 308 -9.67 29.45 -4.15
C HIS A 308 -9.66 30.15 -5.50
N LEU A 309 -9.92 29.39 -6.57
CA LEU A 309 -10.24 29.88 -7.90
C LEU A 309 -11.69 29.50 -8.22
N PRO A 310 -12.62 30.46 -8.30
CA PRO A 310 -13.94 30.17 -8.81
C PRO A 310 -13.85 29.86 -10.32
N VAL A 311 -14.27 28.66 -10.73
CA VAL A 311 -14.29 28.24 -12.14
C VAL A 311 -15.75 28.07 -12.55
N ASN A 312 -16.13 28.63 -13.70
CA ASN A 312 -17.44 28.35 -14.28
C ASN A 312 -17.28 27.13 -15.20
N VAL A 313 -17.92 26.01 -14.85
CA VAL A 313 -17.93 24.79 -15.67
C VAL A 313 -19.20 24.79 -16.52
N TYR A 314 -19.08 24.53 -17.82
CA TYR A 314 -20.21 24.46 -18.76
C TYR A 314 -20.29 23.05 -19.37
N ASP A 315 -21.42 22.36 -19.20
CA ASP A 315 -21.76 21.07 -19.83
C ASP A 315 -20.62 20.03 -19.88
N GLY A 316 -20.00 19.74 -18.72
CA GLY A 316 -19.02 18.65 -18.60
C GLY A 316 -17.69 18.88 -19.32
N PHE A 317 -17.48 20.04 -19.94
CA PHE A 317 -16.21 20.46 -20.49
C PHE A 317 -15.72 21.72 -19.77
N LEU A 318 -14.47 21.72 -19.34
CA LEU A 318 -13.75 22.94 -18.99
C LEU A 318 -13.53 23.75 -20.28
N LEU A 319 -14.57 24.46 -20.72
CA LEU A 319 -14.37 25.52 -21.71
C LEU A 319 -13.58 26.62 -21.01
N ALA A 320 -12.30 26.68 -21.33
CA ALA A 320 -11.48 27.87 -21.14
C ALA A 320 -11.99 28.97 -22.10
N GLY A 321 -13.26 29.35 -21.96
CA GLY A 321 -13.98 30.30 -22.82
C GLY A 321 -13.40 31.71 -22.76
N SER A 322 -12.52 32.00 -21.80
CA SER A 322 -11.77 33.26 -21.75
C SER A 322 -10.50 33.27 -22.60
N ILE A 323 -9.99 32.13 -23.09
CA ILE A 323 -8.72 32.09 -23.85
C ILE A 323 -8.91 32.64 -25.27
N PHE A 324 -10.11 32.53 -25.85
CA PHE A 324 -10.35 32.90 -27.25
C PHE A 324 -11.23 34.14 -27.45
N GLY A 325 -11.51 34.94 -26.41
CA GLY A 325 -12.12 36.26 -26.56
C GLY A 325 -13.49 36.30 -27.25
N GLN A 326 -14.20 35.17 -27.37
CA GLN A 326 -15.51 35.12 -28.00
C GLN A 326 -16.60 34.82 -26.97
N ASN A 327 -17.51 35.78 -26.82
CA ASN A 327 -18.70 35.71 -25.97
C ASN A 327 -19.69 34.66 -26.49
N PHE A 328 -19.46 33.38 -26.18
CA PHE A 328 -20.49 32.36 -26.31
C PHE A 328 -21.47 32.46 -25.13
N ASN A 329 -22.51 33.28 -25.31
CA ASN A 329 -23.67 33.31 -24.41
C ASN A 329 -24.65 32.20 -24.82
N VAL A 330 -24.46 31.00 -24.28
CA VAL A 330 -25.49 29.96 -24.26
C VAL A 330 -25.94 29.80 -22.81
N ASN A 331 -27.16 30.24 -22.51
CA ASN A 331 -27.78 30.06 -21.19
C ASN A 331 -28.27 28.60 -21.05
N VAL A 332 -27.37 27.69 -20.67
CA VAL A 332 -27.69 26.36 -20.15
C VAL A 332 -26.92 26.18 -18.83
N GLY A 333 -27.57 25.58 -17.82
CA GLY A 333 -27.25 25.61 -16.38
C GLY A 333 -25.79 25.84 -15.98
N LYS A 334 -25.50 27.01 -15.39
CA LYS A 334 -24.19 27.33 -14.79
C LYS A 334 -23.97 26.50 -13.53
N ILE A 335 -23.09 25.50 -13.57
CA ILE A 335 -22.53 24.89 -12.36
C ILE A 335 -21.27 25.70 -12.02
N ARG A 336 -21.32 26.47 -10.92
CA ARG A 336 -20.14 27.14 -10.36
C ARG A 336 -19.40 26.12 -9.51
N GLU A 337 -18.26 25.63 -9.97
CA GLU A 337 -17.38 24.80 -9.16
C GLU A 337 -16.19 25.65 -8.68
N SER A 338 -15.90 25.58 -7.38
CA SER A 338 -14.69 26.21 -6.84
C SER A 338 -13.54 25.22 -6.91
N LEU A 339 -12.52 25.52 -7.71
CA LEU A 339 -11.29 24.75 -7.74
C LEU A 339 -10.33 25.34 -6.70
N ILE A 340 -9.80 24.50 -5.81
CA ILE A 340 -8.79 24.91 -4.83
C ILE A 340 -7.44 24.42 -5.37
N PRO A 341 -6.75 25.21 -6.22
CA PRO A 341 -5.54 24.74 -6.89
C PRO A 341 -4.40 24.39 -5.95
N ILE A 342 -4.38 24.98 -4.75
CA ILE A 342 -3.40 24.65 -3.72
C ILE A 342 -4.14 24.66 -2.40
N SER A 343 -4.08 23.53 -1.68
CA SER A 343 -4.57 23.40 -0.31
C SER A 343 -3.49 22.81 0.58
N PHE A 344 -3.47 23.27 1.81
CA PHE A 344 -2.61 22.79 2.87
C PHE A 344 -3.47 22.49 4.08
N THR A 345 -3.31 21.32 4.65
CA THR A 345 -3.96 20.92 5.89
C THR A 345 -2.90 20.38 6.84
N ALA A 346 -2.96 20.77 8.10
CA ALA A 346 -2.10 20.23 9.15
C ALA A 346 -2.93 19.97 10.40
N ASP A 347 -2.98 18.72 10.85
CA ASP A 347 -3.70 18.33 12.05
C ASP A 347 -2.76 17.73 13.09
N LYS A 348 -3.05 18.01 14.35
CA LYS A 348 -2.49 17.31 15.51
C LYS A 348 -3.63 16.72 16.30
N VAL A 349 -3.57 15.42 16.53
CA VAL A 349 -4.61 14.62 17.19
C VAL A 349 -4.00 13.90 18.39
N TRP A 350 -4.67 13.97 19.52
CA TRP A 350 -4.37 13.20 20.71
C TRP A 350 -5.57 12.30 21.00
N GLY A 351 -5.41 11.00 20.80
CA GLY A 351 -6.38 9.97 21.08
C GLY A 351 -6.09 9.24 22.38
N LYS A 352 -7.14 8.89 23.12
CA LYS A 352 -7.10 7.82 24.12
C LYS A 352 -8.19 6.82 23.78
N GLY A 353 -7.89 5.54 23.84
CA GLY A 353 -8.87 4.52 23.52
C GLY A 353 -8.57 3.19 24.19
N PHE A 354 -9.51 2.27 23.99
CA PHE A 354 -9.30 0.87 24.28
C PHE A 354 -9.88 0.01 23.16
N GLU A 355 -9.32 -1.17 23.03
CA GLU A 355 -9.78 -2.24 22.15
C GLU A 355 -9.92 -3.52 22.98
N ILE A 356 -10.96 -4.30 22.71
CA ILE A 356 -11.14 -5.65 23.25
C ILE A 356 -11.55 -6.58 22.12
N GLY A 357 -11.03 -7.80 22.12
CA GLY A 357 -11.33 -8.81 21.11
C GLY A 357 -11.69 -10.14 21.74
N TYR A 358 -12.75 -10.78 21.26
CA TYR A 358 -13.18 -12.12 21.67
C TYR A 358 -13.36 -13.03 20.47
N GLU A 359 -13.07 -14.32 20.63
CA GLU A 359 -13.40 -15.42 19.72
C GLU A 359 -14.60 -16.19 20.28
N TYR A 360 -15.58 -16.48 19.44
CA TYR A 360 -16.80 -17.22 19.81
C TYR A 360 -16.85 -18.52 19.01
N ASP A 361 -17.09 -19.63 19.70
CA ASP A 361 -17.41 -20.93 19.10
C ASP A 361 -18.92 -21.06 18.91
N LEU A 362 -19.38 -20.92 17.68
CA LEU A 362 -20.79 -20.89 17.30
C LEU A 362 -21.46 -22.27 17.35
N LYS A 363 -20.77 -23.32 17.80
CA LYS A 363 -21.39 -24.62 18.13
C LYS A 363 -22.12 -24.61 19.47
N ASP A 364 -21.79 -23.66 20.36
CA ASP A 364 -22.39 -23.55 21.70
C ASP A 364 -23.41 -22.41 21.72
N ASP A 365 -24.64 -22.71 22.16
CA ASP A 365 -25.74 -21.74 22.25
C ASP A 365 -25.38 -20.51 23.13
N ARG A 366 -24.56 -20.69 24.17
CA ARG A 366 -24.11 -19.59 25.03
C ARG A 366 -23.20 -18.62 24.29
N ALA A 367 -22.33 -19.15 23.43
CA ALA A 367 -21.45 -18.32 22.60
C ALA A 367 -22.22 -17.64 21.46
N ILE A 368 -23.26 -18.27 20.91
CA ILE A 368 -24.19 -17.63 19.98
C ILE A 368 -24.86 -16.43 20.66
N GLU A 369 -25.42 -16.59 21.85
CA GLU A 369 -26.06 -15.50 22.59
C GLU A 369 -25.06 -14.37 22.90
N ALA A 370 -23.86 -14.71 23.38
CA ALA A 370 -22.82 -13.73 23.66
C ALA A 370 -22.36 -12.99 22.40
N TYR A 371 -22.26 -13.68 21.27
CA TYR A 371 -21.94 -13.09 19.98
C TYR A 371 -23.02 -12.09 19.55
N GLU A 372 -24.30 -12.47 19.60
CA GLU A 372 -25.42 -11.62 19.21
C GLU A 372 -25.55 -10.37 20.10
N GLN A 373 -25.17 -10.45 21.38
CA GLN A 373 -25.05 -9.26 22.24
C GLN A 373 -23.81 -8.42 21.90
N ALA A 374 -22.67 -9.05 21.63
CA ALA A 374 -21.40 -8.36 21.34
C ALA A 374 -21.45 -7.53 20.06
N VAL A 375 -22.10 -8.03 18.99
CA VAL A 375 -22.33 -7.28 17.74
C VAL A 375 -23.24 -6.05 17.94
N LEU A 376 -23.99 -5.99 19.04
CA LEU A 376 -24.76 -4.82 19.44
C LEU A 376 -23.99 -3.90 20.41
N GLY A 377 -22.70 -4.19 20.67
CA GLY A 377 -21.85 -3.44 21.59
C GLY A 377 -21.96 -3.86 23.05
N ARG A 378 -22.65 -4.97 23.37
CA ARG A 378 -22.88 -5.44 24.74
C ARG A 378 -21.98 -6.63 25.08
N PHE A 379 -20.79 -6.35 25.58
CA PHE A 379 -19.74 -7.37 25.85
C PHE A 379 -19.77 -7.97 27.26
N ALA A 380 -20.78 -7.65 28.08
CA ALA A 380 -20.84 -8.12 29.47
C ALA A 380 -20.87 -9.66 29.55
N LEU A 381 -21.70 -10.31 28.73
CA LEU A 381 -21.81 -11.77 28.68
C LEU A 381 -20.53 -12.41 28.12
N SER A 382 -19.89 -11.78 27.13
CA SER A 382 -18.60 -12.24 26.59
C SER A 382 -17.51 -12.24 27.65
N GLU A 383 -17.44 -11.19 28.48
CA GLU A 383 -16.49 -11.10 29.58
C GLU A 383 -16.76 -12.18 30.63
N GLU A 384 -18.02 -12.34 31.06
CA GLU A 384 -18.43 -13.37 32.03
C GLU A 384 -18.06 -14.78 31.57
N LEU A 385 -18.43 -15.14 30.33
CA LEU A 385 -18.12 -16.44 29.78
C LEU A 385 -16.61 -16.63 29.63
N SER A 386 -15.85 -15.61 29.22
CA SER A 386 -14.42 -15.76 28.92
C SER A 386 -13.52 -16.16 30.09
N VAL A 387 -14.01 -16.02 31.33
CA VAL A 387 -13.28 -16.38 32.56
C VAL A 387 -13.44 -17.89 32.90
N LEU A 388 -14.38 -18.59 32.26
CA LEU A 388 -14.63 -20.00 32.53
C LEU A 388 -13.53 -20.91 31.92
N PRO A 389 -13.08 -21.98 32.63
CA PRO A 389 -12.00 -22.86 32.15
C PRO A 389 -12.28 -23.55 30.80
N GLU A 390 -13.55 -23.89 30.54
CA GLU A 390 -14.02 -24.52 29.30
C GLU A 390 -15.01 -23.59 28.58
N SER A 391 -14.61 -22.32 28.44
CA SER A 391 -15.48 -21.33 27.82
C SER A 391 -15.61 -21.51 26.31
N PRO A 392 -16.83 -21.43 25.76
CA PRO A 392 -17.02 -21.31 24.32
C PRO A 392 -16.69 -19.89 23.79
N VAL A 393 -16.35 -18.95 24.69
CA VAL A 393 -15.89 -17.59 24.36
C VAL A 393 -14.47 -17.39 24.89
N LYS A 394 -13.53 -17.01 24.03
CA LYS A 394 -12.14 -16.76 24.42
C LYS A 394 -11.83 -15.28 24.30
N ASN A 395 -11.33 -14.67 25.38
CA ASN A 395 -10.72 -13.35 25.28
C ASN A 395 -9.41 -13.48 24.48
N ILE A 396 -9.32 -12.79 23.34
CA ILE A 396 -8.14 -12.79 22.49
C ILE A 396 -7.16 -11.74 23.00
N PHE A 397 -7.65 -10.53 23.27
CA PHE A 397 -6.84 -9.46 23.81
C PHE A 397 -7.69 -8.34 24.43
N ARG A 398 -7.04 -7.58 25.32
CA ARG A 398 -7.49 -6.25 25.75
C ARG A 398 -6.34 -5.27 25.60
N LYS A 399 -6.56 -4.16 24.92
CA LYS A 399 -5.57 -3.12 24.64
C LYS A 399 -6.08 -1.78 25.14
N GLU A 400 -5.28 -1.08 25.92
CA GLU A 400 -5.51 0.31 26.29
C GLU A 400 -4.39 1.14 25.70
N PHE A 401 -4.73 2.21 24.98
CA PHE A 401 -3.72 2.96 24.25
C PHE A 401 -3.92 4.48 24.32
N THR A 402 -2.81 5.19 24.22
CA THR A 402 -2.77 6.61 23.89
C THR A 402 -2.10 6.77 22.54
N ARG A 403 -2.66 7.65 21.71
CA ARG A 403 -2.16 7.90 20.36
C ARG A 403 -1.96 9.39 20.16
N LYS A 404 -0.83 9.77 19.58
CA LYS A 404 -0.56 11.13 19.12
C LYS A 404 -0.28 11.09 17.64
N THR A 405 -1.13 11.71 16.83
CA THR A 405 -0.97 11.78 15.38
C THR A 405 -0.71 13.22 14.98
N THR A 406 0.26 13.43 14.10
CA THR A 406 0.49 14.69 13.39
C THR A 406 0.39 14.38 11.91
N SER A 407 -0.63 14.91 11.24
CA SER A 407 -0.78 14.80 9.80
C SER A 407 -0.55 16.14 9.14
N ARG A 408 0.03 16.10 7.94
CA ARG A 408 0.16 17.25 7.05
C ARG A 408 -0.14 16.77 5.64
N GLU A 409 -1.00 17.49 4.97
CA GLU A 409 -1.42 17.25 3.61
C GLU A 409 -1.19 18.53 2.80
N VAL A 410 -0.57 18.38 1.64
CA VAL A 410 -0.47 19.41 0.63
C VAL A 410 -1.11 18.83 -0.62
N THR A 411 -2.08 19.53 -1.18
CA THR A 411 -2.73 19.14 -2.43
C THR A 411 -2.58 20.29 -3.40
N VAL A 412 -2.07 20.00 -4.59
CA VAL A 412 -2.03 20.91 -5.72
C VAL A 412 -2.86 20.32 -6.83
N SER A 413 -3.95 20.99 -7.18
CA SER A 413 -4.90 20.58 -8.20
C SER A 413 -4.92 21.60 -9.31
N LEU A 414 -4.02 21.47 -10.28
CA LEU A 414 -3.94 22.39 -11.41
C LEU A 414 -4.56 21.75 -12.64
N GLN A 415 -5.86 21.96 -12.88
CA GLN A 415 -6.71 21.57 -14.05
C GLN A 415 -6.50 20.18 -14.68
N LEU A 416 -5.28 19.78 -14.99
CA LEU A 416 -4.86 18.51 -15.55
C LEU A 416 -4.01 17.67 -14.59
N ILE A 417 -3.36 18.28 -13.57
CA ILE A 417 -2.42 17.57 -12.69
C ILE A 417 -2.82 17.75 -11.23
N ASN A 418 -3.08 16.63 -10.55
CA ASN A 418 -3.32 16.54 -9.12
C ASN A 418 -2.08 15.95 -8.43
N HIS A 419 -1.34 16.77 -7.71
CA HIS A 419 -0.28 16.32 -6.82
C HIS A 419 -0.79 16.36 -5.38
N LYS A 420 -0.79 15.21 -4.72
CA LYS A 420 -1.07 15.10 -3.30
C LYS A 420 0.16 14.59 -2.57
N GLY A 421 0.62 15.34 -1.59
CA GLY A 421 1.72 14.93 -0.71
C GLY A 421 1.23 14.87 0.72
N THR A 422 1.25 13.69 1.31
CA THR A 422 0.73 13.44 2.67
C THR A 422 1.85 12.93 3.58
N SER A 423 1.92 13.44 4.80
CA SER A 423 2.82 12.96 5.84
C SER A 423 2.04 12.76 7.12
N ILE A 424 2.16 11.57 7.70
CA ILE A 424 1.49 11.17 8.92
C ILE A 424 2.53 10.62 9.87
N PHE A 425 2.72 11.29 11.01
CA PHE A 425 3.52 10.78 12.12
C PHE A 425 2.59 10.42 13.27
N ALA A 426 2.51 9.14 13.60
CA ALA A 426 1.70 8.61 14.68
C ALA A 426 2.58 7.92 15.72
N ILE A 427 2.36 8.27 16.99
CA ILE A 427 2.92 7.56 18.14
C ILE A 427 1.77 6.87 18.85
N GLU A 428 1.90 5.57 19.11
CA GLU A 428 1.00 4.77 19.91
C GLU A 428 1.78 4.20 21.11
N ASP A 429 1.23 4.39 22.29
CA ASP A 429 1.75 3.87 23.56
C ASP A 429 0.61 3.05 24.17
N ALA A 430 0.77 1.72 24.18
CA ALA A 430 -0.29 0.76 24.44
C ALA A 430 0.10 -0.28 25.49
N VAL A 431 -0.83 -0.64 26.36
CA VAL A 431 -0.74 -1.80 27.25
C VAL A 431 -1.70 -2.85 26.72
N VAL A 432 -1.16 -4.03 26.39
CA VAL A 432 -1.87 -5.12 25.74
C VAL A 432 -1.86 -6.30 26.69
N GLN A 433 -3.03 -6.85 26.96
CA GLN A 433 -3.23 -8.05 27.76
C GLN A 433 -3.71 -9.16 26.85
N PHE A 434 -2.86 -10.14 26.64
CA PHE A 434 -3.16 -11.41 25.98
C PHE A 434 -3.43 -12.49 27.06
N PRO A 435 -3.95 -13.67 26.69
CA PRO A 435 -4.12 -14.79 27.61
C PRO A 435 -2.81 -15.27 28.25
N ASP A 436 -1.69 -15.12 27.55
CA ASP A 436 -0.35 -15.55 27.98
C ASP A 436 0.38 -14.49 28.84
N GLY A 437 -0.10 -13.24 28.88
CA GLY A 437 0.48 -12.19 29.70
C GLY A 437 0.15 -10.76 29.30
N LYS A 438 0.79 -9.80 29.97
CA LYS A 438 0.71 -8.37 29.66
C LYS A 438 2.00 -7.89 29.00
N SER A 439 1.85 -7.10 27.94
CA SER A 439 2.94 -6.45 27.21
C SER A 439 2.70 -4.95 27.15
N HIS A 440 3.77 -4.17 27.30
CA HIS A 440 3.76 -2.75 26.99
C HIS A 440 4.37 -2.53 25.60
N VAL A 441 3.58 -2.00 24.68
CA VAL A 441 3.94 -1.83 23.27
C VAL A 441 4.02 -0.34 22.96
N TYR A 442 5.19 0.09 22.51
CA TYR A 442 5.40 1.41 21.95
C TYR A 442 5.62 1.31 20.43
N LYS A 443 4.84 2.06 19.66
CA LYS A 443 4.94 2.09 18.20
C LYS A 443 4.98 3.54 17.71
N ALA A 444 6.02 3.90 16.96
CA ALA A 444 6.08 5.17 16.26
C ALA A 444 6.11 4.91 14.75
N THR A 445 5.07 5.37 14.05
CA THR A 445 4.91 5.21 12.61
C THR A 445 5.01 6.57 11.91
N SER A 446 5.93 6.70 10.97
CA SER A 446 6.07 7.85 10.06
C SER A 446 5.77 7.38 8.65
N GLN A 447 4.61 7.75 8.11
CA GLN A 447 4.22 7.45 6.74
C GLN A 447 4.34 8.72 5.91
N VAL A 448 5.12 8.65 4.84
CA VAL A 448 5.32 9.74 3.89
C VAL A 448 4.90 9.24 2.53
N MET A 449 3.82 9.80 2.01
CA MET A 449 3.50 9.73 0.59
C MET A 449 4.30 10.82 -0.09
N ALA A 450 5.46 10.44 -0.62
CA ALA A 450 6.42 11.35 -1.22
C ALA A 450 5.85 11.94 -2.51
N ARG A 451 5.17 11.12 -3.30
CA ARG A 451 4.60 11.46 -4.59
C ARG A 451 3.29 10.70 -4.77
N ASN A 452 2.16 11.40 -4.79
CA ASN A 452 0.88 10.82 -5.23
C ASN A 452 0.35 11.74 -6.32
N GLU A 453 0.66 11.39 -7.57
CA GLU A 453 0.32 12.17 -8.75
C GLU A 453 -0.78 11.45 -9.48
N ALA A 454 -1.81 12.19 -9.85
CA ALA A 454 -2.85 11.75 -10.75
C ALA A 454 -3.00 12.83 -11.82
N ASP A 455 -2.75 12.48 -13.08
CA ASP A 455 -3.05 13.33 -14.24
C ASP A 455 -4.41 12.92 -14.84
N PHE A 456 -5.14 13.88 -15.38
CA PHE A 456 -6.31 13.67 -16.24
C PHE A 456 -6.04 12.62 -17.35
N TRP A 457 -4.80 12.54 -17.83
CA TRP A 457 -4.37 11.55 -18.82
C TRP A 457 -3.94 10.19 -18.25
N ILE A 458 -4.39 9.85 -17.03
CA ILE A 458 -4.33 8.48 -16.47
C ILE A 458 -2.90 8.07 -16.04
N LEU A 459 -2.07 9.05 -15.69
CA LEU A 459 -0.80 8.79 -15.03
C LEU A 459 -1.03 8.81 -13.53
N LYS A 460 -0.89 7.65 -12.89
CA LYS A 460 -0.95 7.53 -11.44
C LYS A 460 0.36 6.98 -10.90
N LEU A 461 1.08 7.83 -10.20
CA LEU A 461 2.30 7.48 -9.48
C LEU A 461 2.07 7.67 -7.98
N ASN A 462 2.16 6.57 -7.23
CA ASN A 462 2.05 6.54 -5.78
C ASN A 462 3.34 5.98 -5.17
N GLU A 463 4.19 6.88 -4.67
CA GLU A 463 5.40 6.59 -3.92
C GLU A 463 5.16 6.84 -2.43
N GLN A 464 5.26 5.78 -1.64
CA GLN A 464 5.04 5.79 -0.21
C GLN A 464 6.20 5.12 0.53
N ILE A 465 6.74 5.78 1.55
CA ILE A 465 7.69 5.18 2.49
C ILE A 465 7.15 5.31 3.91
N SER A 466 7.23 4.23 4.67
CA SER A 466 6.76 4.06 6.05
C SER A 466 7.91 3.63 6.94
N TYR A 467 8.14 4.34 8.04
CA TYR A 467 9.06 3.95 9.11
C TYR A 467 8.22 3.56 10.32
N THR A 468 8.42 2.35 10.83
CA THR A 468 7.78 1.88 12.05
C THR A 468 8.86 1.49 13.05
N VAL A 469 9.04 2.31 14.09
CA VAL A 469 9.88 1.96 15.24
C VAL A 469 9.00 1.25 16.26
N HIS A 470 9.43 0.06 16.68
CA HIS A 470 8.70 -0.80 17.60
C HIS A 470 9.55 -1.08 18.84
N ALA A 471 8.94 -0.98 20.01
CA ALA A 471 9.52 -1.45 21.26
C ALA A 471 8.45 -2.21 22.06
N ASP A 472 8.74 -3.48 22.38
CA ASP A 472 7.87 -4.35 23.16
C ASP A 472 8.56 -4.75 24.46
N PHE A 473 7.85 -4.56 25.57
CA PHE A 473 8.30 -4.86 26.91
C PHE A 473 7.37 -5.92 27.51
N ILE A 474 7.76 -7.19 27.38
CA ILE A 474 6.98 -8.33 27.85
C ILE A 474 7.12 -8.45 29.37
N GLY A 475 6.01 -8.35 30.11
CA GLY A 475 6.00 -8.53 31.57
C GLY A 475 6.61 -7.38 32.38
N ALA A 476 7.05 -6.28 31.75
CA ALA A 476 7.60 -5.12 32.42
C ALA A 476 6.77 -3.86 32.13
N LEU A 477 6.12 -3.31 33.16
CA LEU A 477 5.47 -2.01 33.08
C LEU A 477 6.50 -0.90 33.35
N PRO A 478 6.63 0.12 32.48
CA PRO A 478 7.54 1.24 32.71
C PRO A 478 7.24 1.93 34.05
N GLY A 479 8.25 2.03 34.91
CA GLY A 479 8.13 2.73 36.21
C GLY A 479 7.79 1.84 37.41
N VAL A 480 7.62 0.52 37.23
CA VAL A 480 7.53 -0.43 38.35
C VAL A 480 8.95 -0.80 38.80
N PRO A 481 9.30 -0.66 40.10
CA PRO A 481 10.60 -1.05 40.62
C PRO A 481 10.93 -2.51 40.30
N GLN A 482 12.11 -2.76 39.71
CA GLN A 482 12.57 -4.10 39.29
C GLN A 482 12.58 -5.13 40.43
N THR A 483 12.60 -4.68 41.69
CA THR A 483 12.59 -5.54 42.88
C THR A 483 11.31 -6.37 43.04
N GLN A 484 10.20 -6.04 42.37
CA GLN A 484 8.97 -6.87 42.36
C GLN A 484 8.83 -7.80 41.15
N ALA A 485 9.72 -7.71 40.16
CA ALA A 485 9.69 -8.52 38.92
C ALA A 485 10.69 -9.69 38.95
N GLN A 486 10.99 -10.25 40.12
CA GLN A 486 12.06 -11.24 40.34
C GLN A 486 11.79 -12.65 39.77
N GLY A 487 10.84 -12.83 38.84
CA GLY A 487 10.54 -14.14 38.23
C GLY A 487 10.51 -14.17 36.69
N ALA A 488 10.63 -13.03 36.01
CA ALA A 488 10.57 -12.98 34.55
C ALA A 488 11.60 -11.98 33.99
N GLY A 489 12.83 -12.45 33.81
CA GLY A 489 13.84 -11.73 33.01
C GLY A 489 13.51 -11.76 31.51
N LYS A 490 12.40 -11.12 31.09
CA LYS A 490 11.87 -11.28 29.73
C LYS A 490 11.97 -9.99 28.91
N LEU A 491 12.99 -10.00 28.03
CA LEU A 491 13.16 -9.32 26.75
C LEU A 491 12.34 -8.03 26.53
N ALA A 492 13.03 -6.90 26.62
CA ALA A 492 12.61 -5.67 25.96
C ALA A 492 13.15 -5.71 24.52
N LEU A 493 12.30 -6.02 23.55
CA LEU A 493 12.65 -6.05 22.13
C LEU A 493 12.58 -4.62 21.57
N LEU A 494 13.68 -4.09 21.08
CA LEU A 494 13.74 -2.81 20.36
C LEU A 494 14.14 -3.06 18.91
N GLY A 495 13.48 -2.38 17.97
CA GLY A 495 13.77 -2.53 16.56
C GLY A 495 13.02 -1.52 15.71
N MET A 496 13.36 -1.50 14.43
CA MET A 496 12.77 -0.60 13.45
C MET A 496 12.51 -1.37 12.17
N ILE A 497 11.28 -1.29 11.67
CA ILE A 497 10.87 -1.81 10.38
C ILE A 497 10.68 -0.61 9.46
N VAL A 498 11.27 -0.65 8.28
CA VAL A 498 11.09 0.35 7.23
C VAL A 498 10.47 -0.32 6.04
N GLU A 499 9.33 0.16 5.59
CA GLU A 499 8.60 -0.35 4.44
C GLU A 499 8.54 0.75 3.37
N GLY A 500 8.88 0.43 2.13
CA GLY A 500 8.69 1.31 1.00
C GLY A 500 7.84 0.64 -0.05
N GLN A 501 7.01 1.42 -0.72
CA GLN A 501 6.14 0.98 -1.79
C GLN A 501 6.13 2.04 -2.90
N ILE A 502 6.34 1.61 -4.13
CA ILE A 502 6.17 2.40 -5.34
C ILE A 502 5.12 1.68 -6.17
N GLU A 503 4.02 2.35 -6.48
CA GLU A 503 3.04 1.88 -7.43
C GLU A 503 2.90 2.89 -8.54
N ASP A 504 3.13 2.45 -9.75
CA ASP A 504 3.03 3.29 -10.93
C ASP A 504 2.24 2.53 -11.98
N ASN A 505 1.14 3.12 -12.44
CA ASN A 505 0.28 2.49 -13.43
C ASN A 505 0.81 2.65 -14.86
N TYR A 506 1.76 3.55 -15.09
CA TYR A 506 2.28 3.85 -16.42
C TYR A 506 3.77 4.22 -16.36
N THR A 507 4.61 3.20 -16.23
CA THR A 507 6.05 3.38 -16.04
C THR A 507 6.82 3.40 -17.36
N GLY A 508 7.58 4.48 -17.59
CA GLY A 508 8.58 4.60 -18.65
C GLY A 508 9.84 3.77 -18.37
N GLY A 509 10.66 3.53 -19.40
CA GLY A 509 11.91 2.78 -19.21
C GLY A 509 12.94 3.48 -18.31
N ASP A 510 13.00 4.81 -18.37
CA ASP A 510 13.83 5.65 -17.51
C ASP A 510 13.35 5.63 -16.05
N GLU A 511 12.04 5.74 -15.83
CA GLU A 511 11.43 5.65 -14.50
C GLU A 511 11.66 4.28 -13.87
N LEU A 512 11.46 3.20 -14.64
CA LEU A 512 11.69 1.84 -14.19
C LEU A 512 13.16 1.62 -13.79
N ASN A 513 14.10 2.08 -14.63
CA ASN A 513 15.52 2.02 -14.33
C ASN A 513 15.86 2.84 -13.08
N ARG A 514 15.27 4.03 -12.90
CA ARG A 514 15.44 4.86 -11.70
C ARG A 514 14.97 4.14 -10.44
N TYR A 515 13.78 3.53 -10.45
CA TYR A 515 13.27 2.78 -9.30
C TYR A 515 14.18 1.58 -8.96
N SER A 516 14.61 0.86 -9.99
CA SER A 516 15.55 -0.25 -9.84
C SER A 516 16.90 0.21 -9.27
N GLU A 517 17.48 1.28 -9.79
CA GLU A 517 18.75 1.85 -9.30
C GLU A 517 18.66 2.34 -7.87
N MET A 518 17.54 2.97 -7.53
CA MET A 518 17.25 3.41 -6.18
C MET A 518 17.29 2.23 -5.20
N LEU A 519 16.68 1.10 -5.52
CA LEU A 519 16.72 -0.09 -4.67
C LEU A 519 18.10 -0.77 -4.69
N GLU A 520 18.75 -0.89 -5.86
CA GLU A 520 20.11 -1.42 -5.98
C GLU A 520 21.10 -0.67 -5.09
N HIS A 521 21.03 0.66 -5.10
CA HIS A 521 21.84 1.52 -4.27
C HIS A 521 21.51 1.35 -2.77
N LEU A 522 20.23 1.31 -2.42
CA LEU A 522 19.73 1.13 -1.05
C LEU A 522 20.09 -0.22 -0.43
N PHE A 523 20.20 -1.28 -1.23
CA PHE A 523 20.61 -2.61 -0.77
C PHE A 523 22.10 -2.91 -1.03
N GLY A 524 22.76 -2.19 -1.93
CA GLY A 524 24.16 -2.39 -2.28
C GLY A 524 24.36 -3.65 -3.10
N ILE A 525 23.32 -4.03 -3.86
CA ILE A 525 23.30 -5.22 -4.72
C ILE A 525 23.22 -4.69 -6.14
N GLU A 526 24.36 -4.66 -6.83
CA GLU A 526 24.42 -4.22 -8.23
C GLU A 526 23.70 -5.22 -9.13
N ASN A 527 22.98 -4.72 -10.15
CA ASN A 527 22.25 -5.53 -11.14
C ASN A 527 21.24 -6.49 -10.52
N MET A 528 20.64 -6.09 -9.39
CA MET A 528 19.50 -6.79 -8.79
C MET A 528 18.31 -6.85 -9.75
N PHE A 529 18.13 -5.80 -10.56
CA PHE A 529 17.08 -5.72 -11.57
C PHE A 529 17.70 -5.70 -12.97
N PRO A 530 17.02 -6.30 -13.97
CA PRO A 530 17.46 -6.16 -15.34
C PRO A 530 17.28 -4.71 -15.79
N LYS A 531 18.33 -4.10 -16.36
CA LYS A 531 18.20 -2.82 -17.06
C LYS A 531 17.29 -2.98 -18.28
N VAL A 532 16.36 -2.05 -18.43
CA VAL A 532 15.41 -2.03 -19.55
C VAL A 532 15.74 -0.89 -20.51
N PRO A 533 15.51 -1.06 -21.83
CA PRO A 533 15.76 0.03 -22.77
C PRO A 533 14.80 1.21 -22.53
N GLU A 534 15.34 2.39 -22.32
CA GLU A 534 14.59 3.64 -22.21
C GLU A 534 13.86 3.98 -23.53
N TYR A 535 14.46 3.61 -24.65
CA TYR A 535 13.94 3.86 -25.98
C TYR A 535 13.96 2.59 -26.83
N ILE A 536 12.88 2.34 -27.57
CA ILE A 536 12.80 1.33 -28.61
C ILE A 536 12.81 2.00 -29.98
N LYS A 537 13.60 1.43 -30.89
CA LYS A 537 13.65 1.85 -32.28
C LYS A 537 12.43 1.31 -33.01
N ILE A 538 11.52 2.18 -33.43
CA ILE A 538 10.41 1.78 -34.28
C ILE A 538 10.78 2.03 -35.73
N VAL A 539 10.99 0.94 -36.46
CA VAL A 539 11.08 1.00 -37.91
C VAL A 539 9.65 1.06 -38.43
N SER A 540 9.17 2.26 -38.74
CA SER A 540 7.90 2.41 -39.42
C SER A 540 8.05 1.82 -40.83
N LYS A 541 7.63 0.55 -41.00
CA LYS A 541 7.39 0.03 -42.35
C LYS A 541 6.22 0.84 -42.90
N ARG A 542 6.48 1.77 -43.82
CA ARG A 542 5.42 2.38 -44.63
C ARG A 542 4.53 1.24 -45.12
N MET A 543 3.24 1.26 -44.75
CA MET A 543 2.30 0.22 -45.17
C MET A 543 2.39 0.09 -46.70
N PRO A 544 2.52 -1.14 -47.25
CA PRO A 544 2.40 -1.33 -48.68
C PRO A 544 1.02 -0.80 -49.09
N CYS A 545 1.01 0.14 -50.03
CA CYS A 545 -0.19 0.77 -50.52
C CYS A 545 -1.15 -0.34 -50.98
N TYR A 546 -2.40 -0.32 -50.52
CA TYR A 546 -3.40 -1.28 -50.98
C TYR A 546 -3.55 -1.16 -52.49
N ALA A 547 -3.50 -2.30 -53.18
CA ALA A 547 -3.58 -2.40 -54.63
C ALA A 547 -4.85 -1.71 -55.15
N GLY A 548 -4.69 -0.51 -55.72
CA GLY A 548 -5.78 0.28 -56.28
C GLY A 548 -5.39 1.70 -56.65
N ASP A 549 -4.53 2.33 -55.85
CA ASP A 549 -4.09 3.71 -56.10
C ASP A 549 -2.65 3.75 -56.64
N GLU A 550 -2.48 4.44 -57.77
CA GLU A 550 -1.21 4.60 -58.49
C GLU A 550 -0.18 5.42 -57.68
N CYS A 551 0.52 4.78 -56.75
CA CYS A 551 1.72 5.34 -56.13
C CYS A 551 2.91 5.23 -57.10
N ARG A 552 2.94 6.07 -58.14
CA ARG A 552 4.11 6.22 -59.02
C ARG A 552 5.13 7.15 -58.37
N GLY A 553 6.31 6.61 -58.03
CA GLY A 553 7.55 7.38 -58.03
C GLY A 553 8.13 7.83 -56.69
N VAL A 554 7.68 7.30 -55.55
CA VAL A 554 8.43 7.48 -54.29
C VAL A 554 9.23 6.21 -54.05
N GLU A 555 10.50 6.22 -54.44
CA GLU A 555 11.46 5.20 -53.98
C GLU A 555 11.39 5.13 -52.44
N PRO A 556 11.48 3.94 -51.84
CA PRO A 556 11.55 3.80 -50.40
C PRO A 556 12.93 4.29 -49.92
N GLU A 557 13.21 5.58 -50.06
CA GLU A 557 14.31 6.24 -49.38
C GLU A 557 13.98 6.24 -47.89
N GLY A 558 14.80 5.52 -47.12
CA GLY A 558 14.93 5.61 -45.66
C GLY A 558 13.62 5.59 -44.89
N GLY A 559 13.22 4.42 -44.36
CA GLY A 559 12.24 4.42 -43.26
C GLY A 559 12.80 5.28 -42.13
N ASP A 560 12.14 6.40 -41.81
CA ASP A 560 12.57 7.29 -40.74
C ASP A 560 12.67 6.47 -39.45
N GLU A 561 13.90 6.36 -38.95
CA GLU A 561 14.19 5.70 -37.69
C GLU A 561 13.79 6.64 -36.56
N SER A 562 12.54 6.53 -36.11
CA SER A 562 12.09 7.24 -34.91
C SER A 562 12.39 6.40 -33.67
N TRP A 563 13.10 6.98 -32.71
CA TRP A 563 13.18 6.45 -31.35
C TRP A 563 11.90 6.81 -30.62
N GLN A 564 11.27 5.82 -30.00
CA GLN A 564 10.12 6.03 -29.12
C GLN A 564 10.48 5.61 -27.71
N PHE A 565 10.06 6.39 -26.73
CA PHE A 565 10.15 6.01 -25.33
C PHE A 565 9.43 4.68 -25.09
N THR A 566 10.10 3.76 -24.41
CA THR A 566 9.51 2.47 -24.09
C THR A 566 8.60 2.61 -22.89
N HIS A 567 7.40 2.05 -22.99
CA HIS A 567 6.44 2.02 -21.90
C HIS A 567 6.22 0.58 -21.46
N TYR A 568 6.35 0.35 -20.16
CA TYR A 568 6.23 -0.97 -19.56
C TYR A 568 4.93 -1.15 -18.78
N GLY A 569 4.03 -0.16 -18.82
CA GLY A 569 2.74 -0.23 -18.13
C GLY A 569 2.93 -0.21 -16.62
N ARG A 570 2.14 -1.01 -15.90
CA ARG A 570 2.15 -1.00 -14.44
C ARG A 570 3.45 -1.58 -13.87
N SER A 571 4.05 -0.87 -12.94
CA SER A 571 5.11 -1.36 -12.06
C SER A 571 4.74 -1.22 -10.59
N GLN A 572 5.21 -2.17 -9.80
CA GLN A 572 5.04 -2.19 -8.35
C GLN A 572 6.35 -2.61 -7.73
N TYR A 573 6.84 -1.81 -6.79
CA TYR A 573 7.99 -2.14 -5.97
C TYR A 573 7.55 -2.08 -4.52
N TYR A 574 7.90 -3.08 -3.75
CA TYR A 574 7.72 -3.15 -2.32
C TYR A 574 9.04 -3.60 -1.71
N PHE A 575 9.46 -2.94 -0.64
CA PHE A 575 10.58 -3.42 0.15
C PHE A 575 10.29 -3.24 1.64
N ARG A 576 10.87 -4.13 2.43
CA ARG A 576 10.87 -4.07 3.89
C ARG A 576 12.30 -4.28 4.37
N ILE A 577 12.74 -3.46 5.32
CA ILE A 577 14.04 -3.59 6.01
C ILE A 577 13.77 -3.62 7.51
N SER A 578 14.31 -4.62 8.19
CA SER A 578 14.17 -4.79 9.64
C SER A 578 15.52 -4.62 10.32
N PHE A 579 15.60 -3.65 11.23
CA PHE A 579 16.78 -3.36 12.05
C PHE A 579 16.57 -3.85 13.48
N THR A 580 17.54 -4.62 13.98
CA THR A 580 17.58 -5.10 15.38
C THR A 580 18.07 -4.02 16.33
N GLU A 581 17.90 -4.22 17.64
CA GLU A 581 18.48 -3.35 18.67
C GLU A 581 19.99 -3.19 18.51
N ALA A 582 20.72 -4.27 18.25
CA ALA A 582 22.16 -4.24 18.07
C ALA A 582 22.57 -3.34 16.89
N GLN A 583 21.87 -3.46 15.76
CA GLN A 583 22.09 -2.62 14.58
C GLN A 583 21.76 -1.16 14.86
N LEU A 584 20.64 -0.86 15.53
CA LEU A 584 20.28 0.52 15.87
C LEU A 584 21.29 1.16 16.84
N VAL A 585 21.71 0.43 17.87
CA VAL A 585 22.75 0.87 18.81
C VAL A 585 24.05 1.15 18.07
N LYS A 586 24.44 0.25 17.16
CA LYS A 586 25.65 0.41 16.35
C LYS A 586 25.60 1.62 15.44
N PHE A 587 24.48 1.85 14.75
CA PHE A 587 24.23 3.06 13.97
C PHE A 587 24.35 4.33 14.82
N LEU A 588 23.85 4.31 16.06
CA LEU A 588 23.96 5.43 16.98
C LEU A 588 25.38 5.63 17.53
N LEU A 589 26.23 4.60 17.49
CA LEU A 589 27.64 4.65 17.89
C LEU A 589 28.59 4.96 16.73
N THR A 590 28.09 5.21 15.53
CA THR A 590 28.93 5.66 14.41
C THR A 590 29.78 6.87 14.85
N PRO A 591 31.11 6.88 14.59
CA PRO A 591 31.95 8.01 14.97
C PRO A 591 31.41 9.33 14.42
N ARG A 592 31.42 10.39 15.24
CA ARG A 592 30.86 11.70 14.86
C ARG A 592 31.51 12.29 13.61
N GLU A 593 32.78 11.96 13.39
CA GLU A 593 33.58 12.36 12.23
C GLU A 593 33.10 11.70 10.94
N LYS A 594 32.55 10.48 11.03
CA LYS A 594 32.05 9.70 9.88
C LYS A 594 30.62 10.05 9.49
N MET A 595 29.78 10.42 10.46
CA MET A 595 28.35 10.70 10.22
C MET A 595 28.10 11.76 9.13
N TRP A 596 28.98 12.77 8.98
CA TRP A 596 28.85 13.73 7.87
C TRP A 596 29.11 13.10 6.51
N ALA A 597 30.09 12.19 6.40
CA ALA A 597 30.35 11.46 5.16
C ALA A 597 29.20 10.49 4.83
N ASP A 598 28.58 9.87 5.84
CA ASP A 598 27.40 9.02 5.66
C ASP A 598 26.17 9.82 5.21
N LEU A 599 25.99 11.04 5.74
CA LEU A 599 24.96 11.97 5.30
C LEU A 599 25.22 12.46 3.88
N GLU A 600 26.46 12.83 3.54
CA GLU A 600 26.82 13.22 2.18
C GLU A 600 26.54 12.08 1.19
N ARG A 601 26.94 10.84 1.50
CA ARG A 601 26.63 9.66 0.68
C ARG A 601 25.13 9.39 0.57
N GLY A 602 24.41 9.39 1.70
CA GLY A 602 22.97 9.12 1.71
C GLY A 602 22.16 10.12 0.92
N PHE A 603 22.59 11.40 0.88
CA PHE A 603 21.97 12.46 0.11
C PHE A 603 22.59 12.69 -1.27
N GLU A 604 23.43 11.75 -1.74
CA GLU A 604 24.08 11.79 -3.05
C GLU A 604 24.89 13.09 -3.29
N ARG A 605 25.54 13.57 -2.23
CA ARG A 605 26.44 14.73 -2.29
C ARG A 605 27.89 14.26 -2.31
N ARG A 606 28.72 15.04 -3.01
CA ARG A 606 30.16 14.76 -3.07
C ARG A 606 30.76 14.79 -1.65
N PRO A 607 31.67 13.86 -1.32
CA PRO A 607 32.34 13.84 -0.01
C PRO A 607 33.02 15.18 0.32
N GLY A 608 32.90 15.64 1.55
CA GLY A 608 33.52 16.85 2.10
C GLY A 608 32.73 18.15 1.92
N VAL A 609 31.63 18.12 1.16
CA VAL A 609 30.82 19.30 0.83
C VAL A 609 30.14 19.95 2.04
N TRP A 610 29.63 19.13 2.96
CA TRP A 610 29.00 19.56 4.22
C TRP A 610 29.96 19.56 5.41
N LYS A 611 31.13 18.93 5.28
CA LYS A 611 32.17 18.91 6.31
C LYS A 611 32.68 20.33 6.67
N ASN A 612 32.82 21.23 5.68
CA ASN A 612 33.37 22.58 5.88
C ASN A 612 32.43 23.50 6.67
N VAL A 613 32.89 24.05 7.80
CA VAL A 613 32.11 24.94 8.69
C VAL A 613 31.65 26.22 7.98
N THR A 614 32.47 26.76 7.07
CA THR A 614 32.18 28.01 6.36
C THR A 614 31.01 27.84 5.38
N SER A 615 31.02 26.73 4.63
CA SER A 615 29.91 26.35 3.75
C SER A 615 28.61 26.16 4.52
N ARG A 616 28.67 25.52 5.71
CA ARG A 616 27.50 25.32 6.58
C ARG A 616 26.87 26.63 7.05
N ARG A 617 27.69 27.63 7.43
CA ARG A 617 27.18 28.95 7.86
C ARG A 617 26.47 29.67 6.72
N MET A 618 27.06 29.70 5.52
CA MET A 618 26.47 30.35 4.36
C MET A 618 25.13 29.71 3.94
N LEU A 619 25.05 28.37 3.95
CA LEU A 619 23.83 27.64 3.63
C LEU A 619 22.73 27.82 4.67
N SER A 620 23.08 27.83 5.96
CA SER A 620 22.12 28.05 7.05
C SER A 620 21.56 29.48 7.08
N ALA A 621 22.34 30.48 6.67
CA ALA A 621 21.89 31.88 6.61
C ALA A 621 20.90 32.14 5.46
N SER A 622 20.95 31.33 4.40
CA SER A 622 20.12 31.48 3.21
C SER A 622 18.72 30.86 3.36
N PHE A 623 18.52 29.99 4.35
CA PHE A 623 17.29 29.25 4.58
C PHE A 623 16.80 29.42 6.02
N GLY A 624 16.23 30.58 6.32
CA GLY A 624 15.37 30.76 7.50
C GLY A 624 13.97 30.16 7.28
N TRP A 625 13.04 30.41 8.22
CA TRP A 625 11.66 29.90 8.19
C TRP A 625 10.88 30.20 6.88
N PHE A 626 11.22 31.29 6.17
CA PHE A 626 10.62 31.64 4.88
C PHE A 626 11.14 30.76 3.72
N GLY A 627 12.40 30.32 3.81
CA GLY A 627 12.99 29.36 2.87
C GLY A 627 12.36 27.98 3.00
N ASP A 628 11.95 27.57 4.21
CA ASP A 628 11.15 26.36 4.41
C ASP A 628 9.79 26.46 3.72
N LEU A 629 9.11 27.61 3.80
CA LEU A 629 7.78 27.79 3.20
C LEU A 629 7.83 27.80 1.66
N LEU A 630 8.84 28.44 1.07
CA LEU A 630 9.06 28.40 -0.38
C LEU A 630 9.57 27.05 -0.87
N ALA A 631 10.48 26.40 -0.15
CA ALA A 631 10.94 25.04 -0.46
C ALA A 631 9.80 24.02 -0.41
N TRP A 632 8.78 24.24 0.43
CA TRP A 632 7.55 23.44 0.46
C TRP A 632 6.67 23.64 -0.77
N ALA A 633 6.57 24.86 -1.31
CA ALA A 633 5.85 25.10 -2.55
C ALA A 633 6.60 24.52 -3.77
N PHE A 634 7.94 24.60 -3.77
CA PHE A 634 8.78 24.03 -4.83
C PHE A 634 8.96 22.51 -4.73
N GLN A 635 8.65 21.89 -3.59
CA GLN A 635 8.68 20.45 -3.37
C GLN A 635 7.76 19.65 -4.31
N ILE A 636 6.79 20.31 -4.94
CA ILE A 636 5.73 19.69 -5.75
C ILE A 636 6.15 19.44 -7.20
N LYS A 637 7.20 20.10 -7.71
CA LYS A 637 7.53 20.06 -9.15
C LYS A 637 8.88 19.43 -9.49
N ASP A 638 9.45 18.64 -8.58
CA ASP A 638 10.79 18.03 -8.72
C ASP A 638 11.91 19.02 -9.14
N ILE A 639 11.69 20.33 -8.95
CA ILE A 639 12.69 21.36 -9.17
C ILE A 639 13.77 21.08 -8.14
N ASP A 640 14.93 20.61 -8.64
CA ASP A 640 16.05 20.05 -7.87
C ASP A 640 16.12 20.68 -6.48
N ARG A 641 15.74 19.88 -5.48
CA ARG A 641 15.61 20.30 -4.08
C ARG A 641 16.92 20.97 -3.69
N GLY A 642 16.88 22.30 -3.67
CA GLY A 642 18.09 23.12 -3.65
C GLY A 642 19.07 22.64 -2.58
N PHE A 643 20.36 22.69 -2.92
CA PHE A 643 21.47 22.21 -2.10
C PHE A 643 21.37 22.60 -0.60
N GLY A 644 20.84 23.78 -0.27
CA GLY A 644 20.62 24.24 1.11
C GLY A 644 19.55 23.48 1.89
N PHE A 645 18.48 23.00 1.25
CA PHE A 645 17.40 22.27 1.93
C PHE A 645 17.83 20.84 2.33
N LYS A 646 18.53 20.13 1.43
CA LYS A 646 19.17 18.84 1.75
C LYS A 646 20.12 18.99 2.96
N PHE A 647 20.94 20.05 2.97
CA PHE A 647 21.84 20.33 4.09
C PHE A 647 21.11 20.61 5.41
N HIS A 648 20.07 21.46 5.40
CA HIS A 648 19.29 21.77 6.61
C HIS A 648 18.73 20.50 7.24
N ARG A 649 18.13 19.62 6.42
CA ARG A 649 17.54 18.35 6.86
C ARG A 649 18.59 17.39 7.39
N ALA A 650 19.70 17.22 6.68
CA ALA A 650 20.84 16.45 7.18
C ALA A 650 21.36 16.97 8.53
N SER A 651 21.42 18.30 8.72
CA SER A 651 21.83 18.89 10.01
C SER A 651 20.81 18.65 11.12
N VAL A 652 19.51 18.71 10.85
CA VAL A 652 18.46 18.40 11.84
C VAL A 652 18.53 16.93 12.24
N PHE A 653 18.68 16.03 11.27
CA PHE A 653 18.87 14.61 11.51
C PHE A 653 20.09 14.34 12.38
N LYS A 654 21.26 14.90 12.02
CA LYS A 654 22.49 14.76 12.80
C LYS A 654 22.34 15.21 14.25
N LYS A 655 21.66 16.35 14.50
CA LYS A 655 21.42 16.85 15.87
C LYS A 655 20.55 15.88 16.69
N LYS A 656 19.56 15.24 16.07
CA LYS A 656 18.74 14.23 16.74
C LYS A 656 19.56 12.96 17.00
N TRP A 657 20.33 12.52 16.01
CA TRP A 657 21.26 11.40 16.13
C TRP A 657 22.28 11.59 17.26
N GLU A 658 22.91 12.77 17.38
CA GLU A 658 23.87 13.09 18.46
C GLU A 658 23.25 12.99 19.86
N LYS A 659 21.99 13.42 20.02
CA LYS A 659 21.27 13.29 21.29
C LYS A 659 21.00 11.83 21.65
N LEU A 660 20.72 10.98 20.65
CA LEU A 660 20.51 9.56 20.86
C LEU A 660 21.82 8.82 21.11
N GLN A 661 22.89 9.20 20.43
CA GLN A 661 24.24 8.71 20.70
C GLN A 661 24.62 8.93 22.17
N GLN A 662 24.41 10.13 22.72
CA GLN A 662 24.69 10.42 24.13
C GLN A 662 23.88 9.52 25.08
N LEU A 663 22.64 9.19 24.73
CA LEU A 663 21.80 8.29 25.53
C LEU A 663 22.34 6.86 25.54
N VAL A 664 22.83 6.39 24.39
CA VAL A 664 23.45 5.07 24.24
C VAL A 664 24.81 5.02 24.96
N GLU A 665 25.63 6.06 24.80
CA GLU A 665 26.94 6.19 25.48
C GLU A 665 26.79 6.23 27.01
N ALA A 666 25.71 6.82 27.53
CA ALA A 666 25.41 6.81 28.95
C ALA A 666 25.05 5.41 29.51
N GLY A 667 24.76 4.44 28.64
CA GLY A 667 24.55 3.03 29.00
C GLY A 667 25.80 2.16 28.85
N ARG A 668 26.96 2.76 28.55
CA ARG A 668 28.24 2.05 28.44
C ARG A 668 28.82 1.80 29.83
N ASP A 669 29.21 0.56 30.11
CA ASP A 669 29.90 0.19 31.34
C ASP A 669 31.43 0.38 31.23
N ASP A 670 32.15 0.15 32.34
CA ASP A 670 33.61 0.28 32.41
C ASP A 670 34.35 -0.69 31.46
N GLN A 671 33.69 -1.76 31.01
CA GLN A 671 34.22 -2.75 30.06
C GLN A 671 33.93 -2.37 28.59
N GLY A 672 33.21 -1.27 28.36
CA GLY A 672 32.82 -0.82 27.04
C GLY A 672 31.58 -1.51 26.46
N SER A 673 30.95 -2.42 27.22
CA SER A 673 29.68 -3.06 26.84
C SER A 673 28.53 -2.09 27.07
N ILE A 674 27.50 -2.17 26.22
CA ILE A 674 26.35 -1.27 26.27
C ILE A 674 25.14 -2.06 26.75
N THR A 675 24.64 -1.70 27.92
CA THR A 675 23.44 -2.31 28.49
C THR A 675 22.39 -1.22 28.70
N LEU A 676 21.29 -1.30 27.96
CA LEU A 676 20.20 -0.33 28.05
C LEU A 676 19.10 -0.84 28.98
N THR A 677 18.74 -0.03 29.98
CA THR A 677 17.55 -0.27 30.80
C THR A 677 16.27 -0.14 29.96
N ALA A 678 15.17 -0.75 30.40
CA ALA A 678 13.87 -0.62 29.71
C ALA A 678 13.45 0.86 29.49
N ALA A 679 13.71 1.73 30.48
CA ALA A 679 13.44 3.15 30.36
C ALA A 679 14.32 3.84 29.31
N GLN A 680 15.60 3.47 29.21
CA GLN A 680 16.49 3.95 28.14
C GLN A 680 16.05 3.44 26.77
N LYS A 681 15.68 2.16 26.65
CA LYS A 681 15.15 1.59 25.39
C LYS A 681 13.88 2.31 24.94
N LEU A 682 12.95 2.62 25.85
CA LEU A 682 11.74 3.39 25.53
C LEU A 682 12.07 4.83 25.09
N LYS A 683 13.00 5.50 25.78
CA LYS A 683 13.48 6.84 25.36
C LYS A 683 14.17 6.79 23.99
N LEU A 684 14.93 5.72 23.74
CA LEU A 684 15.60 5.48 22.47
C LEU A 684 14.59 5.26 21.36
N ALA A 685 13.60 4.39 21.56
CA ALA A 685 12.51 4.16 20.61
C ALA A 685 11.77 5.46 20.26
N LYS A 686 11.42 6.27 21.27
CA LYS A 686 10.80 7.60 21.09
C LYS A 686 11.68 8.51 20.24
N GLY A 687 12.97 8.58 20.56
CA GLY A 687 13.91 9.44 19.85
C GLY A 687 14.18 9.00 18.41
N ILE A 688 14.29 7.69 18.15
CA ILE A 688 14.44 7.14 16.79
C ILE A 688 13.17 7.42 15.99
N GLY A 689 11.98 7.19 16.56
CA GLY A 689 10.71 7.52 15.91
C GLY A 689 10.62 9.01 15.52
N GLU A 690 11.02 9.90 16.42
CA GLU A 690 11.11 11.34 16.14
C GLU A 690 12.19 11.69 15.11
N MET A 691 13.30 10.94 15.05
CA MET A 691 14.38 11.14 14.08
C MET A 691 13.91 10.90 12.65
N PHE A 692 13.10 9.85 12.42
CA PHE A 692 12.51 9.51 11.11
C PHE A 692 11.12 10.11 10.87
N SER A 693 10.64 10.99 11.75
CA SER A 693 9.37 11.72 11.56
C SER A 693 9.43 12.82 10.49
N ASP A 694 10.61 13.09 9.92
CA ASP A 694 10.77 14.13 8.91
C ASP A 694 10.28 13.65 7.53
N ARG A 695 9.48 14.50 6.88
CA ARG A 695 8.84 14.23 5.59
C ARG A 695 9.82 14.24 4.43
N ALA A 696 10.80 15.12 4.49
CA ALA A 696 11.72 15.33 3.39
C ALA A 696 12.91 14.39 3.54
N PHE A 697 13.21 13.66 2.47
CA PHE A 697 14.43 12.85 2.33
C PHE A 697 14.43 11.54 3.11
N THR A 698 13.27 10.91 3.28
CA THR A 698 13.12 9.61 3.93
C THR A 698 14.08 8.57 3.33
N TYR A 699 14.08 8.44 2.01
CA TYR A 699 14.99 7.53 1.29
C TYR A 699 16.48 7.83 1.59
N GLU A 700 16.89 9.09 1.54
CA GLU A 700 18.28 9.49 1.85
C GLU A 700 18.66 9.21 3.30
N LEU A 701 17.74 9.41 4.25
CA LEU A 701 17.95 9.07 5.66
C LEU A 701 18.12 7.56 5.85
N LEU A 702 17.33 6.76 5.14
CA LEU A 702 17.48 5.30 5.15
C LEU A 702 18.82 4.89 4.54
N ASN A 703 19.22 5.49 3.42
CA ASN A 703 20.54 5.27 2.82
C ASN A 703 21.68 5.62 3.79
N THR A 704 21.60 6.75 4.49
CA THR A 704 22.59 7.12 5.52
C THR A 704 22.67 6.04 6.61
N THR A 705 21.54 5.50 7.07
CA THR A 705 21.53 4.39 8.05
C THR A 705 22.17 3.13 7.46
N MET A 706 21.83 2.77 6.22
CA MET A 706 22.42 1.61 5.54
C MET A 706 23.93 1.75 5.36
N PHE A 707 24.43 2.92 4.93
CA PHE A 707 25.87 3.16 4.76
C PHE A 707 26.64 3.04 6.08
N ALA A 708 26.11 3.63 7.14
CA ALA A 708 26.71 3.55 8.47
C ALA A 708 26.81 2.09 8.97
N LEU A 709 25.87 1.22 8.59
CA LEU A 709 25.88 -0.19 8.97
C LEU A 709 26.77 -1.07 8.07
N ARG A 710 26.78 -0.84 6.74
CA ARG A 710 27.57 -1.63 5.78
C ARG A 710 29.07 -1.56 6.01
N GLU A 711 29.61 -0.42 6.45
CA GLU A 711 31.06 -0.28 6.72
C GLU A 711 31.57 -1.25 7.79
N VAL A 712 30.67 -1.84 8.58
CA VAL A 712 31.03 -2.76 9.66
C VAL A 712 30.79 -4.23 9.28
N ASN A 713 30.71 -4.51 7.97
CA ASN A 713 30.76 -5.86 7.38
C ASN A 713 29.70 -6.84 7.90
N GLU A 714 28.49 -6.34 8.22
CA GLU A 714 27.39 -7.21 8.63
C GLU A 714 26.65 -7.74 7.39
N LYS A 715 26.67 -9.07 7.24
CA LYS A 715 25.93 -9.81 6.21
C LYS A 715 24.44 -10.03 6.54
N GLU A 716 23.89 -9.37 7.56
CA GLU A 716 22.63 -9.79 8.20
C GLU A 716 21.65 -8.62 8.48
N ILE A 717 21.61 -7.59 7.62
CA ILE A 717 20.42 -6.72 7.61
C ILE A 717 19.29 -7.54 7.00
N SER A 718 18.22 -7.76 7.77
CA SER A 718 17.05 -8.48 7.29
C SER A 718 16.29 -7.57 6.33
N TYR A 719 16.10 -8.04 5.10
CA TYR A 719 15.32 -7.32 4.10
C TYR A 719 14.47 -8.26 3.27
N GLN A 720 13.37 -7.73 2.76
CA GLN A 720 12.49 -8.34 1.77
C GLN A 720 12.26 -7.32 0.65
N ILE A 721 12.30 -7.76 -0.59
CA ILE A 721 12.02 -6.95 -1.78
C ILE A 721 11.07 -7.76 -2.64
N ASN A 722 9.91 -7.20 -2.95
CA ASN A 722 8.98 -7.74 -3.93
C ASN A 722 8.82 -6.68 -5.02
N ALA A 723 9.17 -6.97 -6.26
CA ALA A 723 9.01 -6.05 -7.38
C ALA A 723 8.34 -6.75 -8.55
N GLN A 724 7.48 -6.05 -9.28
CA GLN A 724 6.74 -6.56 -10.42
C GLN A 724 6.62 -5.46 -11.47
N SER A 725 6.85 -5.81 -12.73
CA SER A 725 6.67 -4.92 -13.88
C SER A 725 6.32 -5.77 -15.10
N ALA A 726 5.68 -5.21 -16.13
CA ALA A 726 5.56 -5.94 -17.39
C ALA A 726 6.93 -6.14 -18.08
N ALA A 727 7.93 -5.33 -17.71
CA ALA A 727 9.27 -5.39 -18.28
C ALA A 727 10.11 -6.56 -17.75
N PHE A 728 9.87 -7.02 -16.53
CA PHE A 728 10.67 -8.06 -15.90
C PHE A 728 9.85 -8.91 -14.90
N PRO A 729 10.25 -10.18 -14.66
CA PRO A 729 9.61 -11.10 -13.71
C PRO A 729 9.29 -10.49 -12.36
N SER A 730 8.24 -11.00 -11.69
CA SER A 730 8.07 -10.74 -10.25
C SER A 730 9.33 -11.20 -9.51
N LEU A 731 10.07 -10.25 -8.95
CA LEU A 731 11.29 -10.47 -8.20
C LEU A 731 10.93 -10.48 -6.72
N ASN A 732 11.10 -11.61 -6.05
CA ASN A 732 10.96 -11.72 -4.60
C ASN A 732 12.34 -12.08 -4.03
N LEU A 733 13.05 -11.10 -3.49
CA LEU A 733 14.35 -11.27 -2.87
C LEU A 733 14.26 -11.11 -1.37
N ARG A 734 15.10 -11.85 -0.67
CA ARG A 734 15.22 -11.77 0.77
C ARG A 734 16.67 -11.96 1.17
N GLY A 735 17.12 -11.18 2.14
CA GLY A 735 18.40 -11.40 2.81
C GLY A 735 18.25 -11.27 4.32
N GLY A 736 19.11 -11.95 5.05
CA GLY A 736 19.07 -12.00 6.52
C GLY A 736 17.90 -12.82 7.10
N ASP A 737 18.00 -13.16 8.38
CA ASP A 737 16.99 -13.92 9.10
C ASP A 737 15.78 -13.07 9.49
N ILE A 738 14.60 -13.70 9.73
CA ILE A 738 13.46 -12.96 10.31
C ILE A 738 13.85 -12.62 11.74
N THR A 739 13.89 -11.33 12.03
CA THR A 739 14.20 -10.84 13.37
C THR A 739 13.08 -11.18 14.37
N GLU A 740 13.43 -11.42 15.65
CA GLU A 740 12.42 -11.68 16.69
C GLU A 740 11.40 -10.53 16.82
N ILE A 741 11.82 -9.30 16.54
CA ILE A 741 10.93 -8.14 16.57
C ILE A 741 9.88 -8.17 15.46
N GLU A 742 10.22 -8.69 14.28
CA GLU A 742 9.26 -8.87 13.21
C GLU A 742 8.22 -9.92 13.60
N LYS A 743 8.64 -11.03 14.22
CA LYS A 743 7.72 -12.04 14.76
C LYS A 743 6.81 -11.47 15.86
N ALA A 744 7.37 -10.70 16.79
CA ALA A 744 6.62 -10.10 17.90
C ALA A 744 5.62 -9.04 17.41
N SER A 745 6.08 -8.13 16.54
CA SER A 745 5.23 -7.12 15.91
C SER A 745 4.14 -7.77 15.06
N GLN A 746 4.46 -8.83 14.30
CA GLN A 746 3.49 -9.55 13.50
C GLN A 746 2.46 -10.28 14.37
N LYS A 747 2.86 -10.96 15.46
CA LYS A 747 1.92 -11.55 16.42
C LYS A 747 0.97 -10.48 16.98
N TYR A 748 1.52 -9.35 17.43
CA TYR A 748 0.73 -8.23 17.94
C TYR A 748 -0.25 -7.70 16.90
N GLU A 749 0.20 -7.45 15.67
CA GLU A 749 -0.66 -6.95 14.59
C GLU A 749 -1.71 -7.97 14.16
N ASP A 750 -1.37 -9.25 14.08
CA ASP A 750 -2.28 -10.31 13.67
C ASP A 750 -3.42 -10.52 14.65
N GLU A 751 -3.14 -10.44 15.95
CA GLU A 751 -4.13 -10.64 17.00
C GLU A 751 -4.98 -9.38 17.23
N THR A 752 -4.39 -8.18 17.18
CA THR A 752 -5.10 -6.93 17.48
C THR A 752 -5.72 -6.25 16.25
N ASN A 753 -5.13 -6.44 15.07
CA ASN A 753 -5.50 -5.78 13.83
C ASN A 753 -6.01 -6.75 12.75
N PHE A 754 -6.88 -7.68 13.14
CA PHE A 754 -7.47 -8.66 12.23
C PHE A 754 -8.45 -8.06 11.19
N GLU A 755 -8.61 -6.74 11.13
CA GLU A 755 -9.45 -6.02 10.17
C GLU A 755 -8.85 -5.98 8.77
N ILE A 756 -7.53 -6.06 8.65
CA ILE A 756 -6.83 -6.07 7.35
C ILE A 756 -6.34 -7.50 7.12
N PRO A 757 -7.02 -8.30 6.28
CA PRO A 757 -6.61 -9.66 6.01
C PRO A 757 -5.34 -9.65 5.17
N ARG A 758 -4.20 -9.82 5.84
CA ARG A 758 -2.90 -10.01 5.18
C ARG A 758 -2.70 -11.49 4.88
N ILE A 759 -2.32 -11.82 3.65
CA ILE A 759 -1.79 -13.16 3.39
C ILE A 759 -0.46 -13.24 4.12
N ARG A 760 -0.36 -14.25 4.99
CA ARG A 760 0.81 -14.48 5.80
C ARG A 760 1.85 -15.17 4.93
N GLN A 761 3.09 -14.69 4.97
CA GLN A 761 4.20 -15.50 4.49
C GLN A 761 4.67 -16.38 5.63
N ASP A 762 4.47 -17.69 5.52
CA ASP A 762 5.04 -18.63 6.48
C ASP A 762 6.38 -19.09 5.94
N VAL A 763 7.45 -18.57 6.53
CA VAL A 763 8.81 -18.92 6.13
C VAL A 763 9.23 -20.34 6.50
N THR A 764 8.44 -21.04 7.32
CA THR A 764 8.63 -22.46 7.60
C THR A 764 8.04 -23.35 6.49
N LEU A 765 7.21 -22.77 5.62
CA LEU A 765 6.76 -23.36 4.37
C LEU A 765 7.65 -22.77 3.27
N GLY A 766 8.51 -23.59 2.67
CA GLY A 766 9.42 -23.09 1.64
C GLY A 766 9.93 -24.19 0.75
N VAL A 767 10.23 -23.82 -0.49
CA VAL A 767 11.13 -24.58 -1.35
C VAL A 767 12.54 -24.01 -1.09
N THR A 768 13.55 -24.86 -0.91
CA THR A 768 14.94 -24.39 -0.64
C THR A 768 15.89 -24.65 -1.80
N SER A 769 15.47 -25.48 -2.75
CA SER A 769 16.18 -25.67 -4.01
C SER A 769 15.17 -26.05 -5.09
N LEU A 770 15.39 -25.54 -6.30
CA LEU A 770 14.65 -25.89 -7.51
C LEU A 770 15.66 -26.07 -8.64
N LYS A 771 15.65 -27.21 -9.31
CA LYS A 771 16.52 -27.52 -10.45
C LYS A 771 15.69 -28.11 -11.58
N ILE A 772 15.96 -27.66 -12.80
CA ILE A 772 15.25 -28.11 -13.98
C ILE A 772 16.26 -28.67 -14.97
N LYS A 773 16.04 -29.92 -15.38
CA LYS A 773 16.90 -30.61 -16.35
C LYS A 773 16.09 -31.08 -17.53
N GLN A 774 16.48 -30.66 -18.73
CA GLN A 774 15.91 -31.19 -19.97
C GLN A 774 16.39 -32.64 -20.16
N THR A 775 15.46 -33.60 -20.20
CA THR A 775 15.74 -35.03 -20.40
C THR A 775 15.41 -35.50 -21.82
N ALA A 776 14.51 -34.79 -22.52
CA ALA A 776 14.21 -34.98 -23.96
C ALA A 776 13.71 -33.66 -24.60
N LYS A 777 13.36 -33.68 -25.90
CA LYS A 777 12.97 -32.48 -26.69
C LYS A 777 11.92 -31.57 -26.03
N LEU A 778 10.96 -32.15 -25.32
CA LEU A 778 9.93 -31.44 -24.54
C LEU A 778 9.72 -32.10 -23.18
N GLU A 779 10.74 -32.77 -22.67
CA GLU A 779 10.68 -33.46 -21.38
C GLU A 779 11.64 -32.79 -20.39
N PHE A 780 11.12 -32.40 -19.24
CA PHE A 780 11.87 -31.74 -18.19
C PHE A 780 11.65 -32.44 -16.86
N GLN A 781 12.74 -32.86 -16.23
CA GLN A 781 12.75 -33.28 -14.84
C GLN A 781 12.88 -32.04 -13.95
N VAL A 782 11.95 -31.89 -13.01
CA VAL A 782 11.95 -30.82 -12.02
C VAL A 782 12.21 -31.44 -10.66
N ASP A 783 13.35 -31.10 -10.08
CA ASP A 783 13.75 -31.54 -8.74
C ASP A 783 13.68 -30.36 -7.77
N TYR A 784 13.03 -30.54 -6.62
CA TYR A 784 12.96 -29.49 -5.60
C TYR A 784 12.96 -30.04 -4.17
N LEU A 785 13.37 -29.22 -3.20
CA LEU A 785 13.42 -29.59 -1.78
C LEU A 785 12.36 -28.82 -0.99
N ALA A 786 11.36 -29.53 -0.44
CA ALA A 786 10.31 -28.97 0.40
C ALA A 786 10.69 -29.06 1.89
N VAL A 787 10.55 -27.95 2.62
CA VAL A 787 10.87 -27.89 4.06
C VAL A 787 9.87 -28.67 4.92
N ARG A 788 8.62 -28.80 4.46
CA ARG A 788 7.53 -29.50 5.12
C ARG A 788 6.59 -30.12 4.10
N ASN A 789 5.77 -31.06 4.54
CA ASN A 789 4.70 -31.63 3.73
C ASN A 789 3.61 -30.57 3.47
N PRO A 790 3.44 -30.08 2.23
CA PRO A 790 2.52 -28.98 1.94
C PRO A 790 1.11 -29.51 1.66
N PRO A 791 0.01 -28.91 2.14
CA PRO A 791 -1.33 -29.29 1.68
C PRO A 791 -1.61 -28.83 0.24
N LEU A 792 -0.94 -27.78 -0.24
CA LEU A 792 -1.09 -27.20 -1.57
C LEU A 792 0.27 -26.82 -2.16
N VAL A 793 0.46 -27.02 -3.47
CA VAL A 793 1.63 -26.56 -4.22
C VAL A 793 1.17 -25.64 -5.34
N MET A 794 1.69 -24.43 -5.39
CA MET A 794 1.47 -23.50 -6.50
C MET A 794 2.62 -23.64 -7.50
N ILE A 795 2.28 -23.77 -8.78
CA ILE A 795 3.24 -23.78 -9.88
C ILE A 795 2.88 -22.66 -10.87
N ARG A 796 3.86 -21.85 -11.24
CA ARG A 796 3.76 -20.82 -12.28
C ARG A 796 4.82 -21.07 -13.35
N LEU A 797 4.43 -20.96 -14.62
CA LEU A 797 5.31 -21.07 -15.77
C LEU A 797 5.20 -19.79 -16.61
N ASP A 798 6.34 -19.13 -16.80
CA ASP A 798 6.47 -17.89 -17.54
C ASP A 798 7.37 -18.10 -18.78
N GLU A 799 6.99 -17.57 -19.96
CA GLU A 799 7.88 -17.48 -21.13
C GLU A 799 8.78 -16.25 -20.95
N VAL A 800 10.10 -16.43 -21.12
CA VAL A 800 11.11 -15.36 -21.02
C VAL A 800 11.65 -15.01 -22.40
N SER A 801 11.38 -13.78 -22.84
CA SER A 801 11.95 -13.27 -24.09
C SER A 801 13.36 -12.77 -23.83
N SER A 802 14.38 -13.44 -24.37
CA SER A 802 15.77 -12.98 -24.28
C SER A 802 16.03 -11.68 -25.05
N PHE A 803 15.27 -11.42 -26.13
CA PHE A 803 15.43 -10.23 -26.97
C PHE A 803 14.78 -8.98 -26.36
N LEU A 804 13.57 -9.11 -25.81
CA LEU A 804 12.84 -7.96 -25.22
C LEU A 804 12.99 -7.88 -23.71
N ARG A 805 13.61 -8.89 -23.08
CA ARG A 805 13.66 -9.09 -21.62
C ARG A 805 12.29 -9.18 -20.93
N THR A 806 11.19 -9.17 -21.70
CA THR A 806 9.81 -9.29 -21.22
C THR A 806 9.47 -10.73 -20.86
N GLN A 807 8.57 -10.91 -19.89
CA GLN A 807 7.99 -12.21 -19.56
C GLN A 807 6.49 -12.24 -19.77
N ARG A 808 5.96 -13.41 -20.14
CA ARG A 808 4.53 -13.66 -20.25
C ARG A 808 4.17 -14.91 -19.45
N THR A 809 3.34 -14.77 -18.42
CA THR A 809 2.80 -15.92 -17.71
C THR A 809 1.95 -16.77 -18.65
N LEU A 810 2.36 -18.02 -18.84
CA LEU A 810 1.69 -18.97 -19.71
C LEU A 810 0.70 -19.81 -18.93
N ARG A 811 1.11 -20.29 -17.75
CA ARG A 811 0.31 -21.13 -16.86
C ARG A 811 0.56 -20.75 -15.42
N ARG A 812 -0.51 -20.82 -14.62
CA ARG A 812 -0.44 -20.64 -13.17
C ARG A 812 -1.52 -21.50 -12.54
N MET A 813 -1.11 -22.42 -11.69
CA MET A 813 -1.94 -23.52 -11.20
C MET A 813 -1.70 -23.73 -9.71
N MET A 814 -2.76 -24.11 -8.99
CA MET A 814 -2.66 -24.58 -7.61
C MET A 814 -3.04 -26.04 -7.57
N ILE A 815 -2.17 -26.87 -7.00
CA ILE A 815 -2.26 -28.33 -7.02
C ILE A 815 -2.47 -28.82 -5.59
N PRO A 816 -3.61 -29.46 -5.28
CA PRO A 816 -3.80 -30.11 -3.98
C PRO A 816 -2.80 -31.26 -3.81
N ASN A 817 -2.15 -31.29 -2.64
CA ASN A 817 -1.26 -32.39 -2.31
C ASN A 817 -2.07 -33.58 -1.80
N ARG A 818 -2.26 -34.58 -2.68
CA ARG A 818 -2.89 -35.86 -2.37
C ARG A 818 -1.87 -36.94 -1.99
N GLY A 819 -0.71 -36.55 -1.45
CA GLY A 819 0.43 -37.42 -1.16
C GLY A 819 1.47 -37.50 -2.28
N GLN A 820 1.26 -36.73 -3.36
CA GLN A 820 2.18 -36.60 -4.49
C GLN A 820 3.39 -35.70 -4.17
N PHE A 821 3.27 -34.85 -3.15
CA PHE A 821 4.36 -34.05 -2.63
C PHE A 821 4.60 -34.41 -1.16
N HIS A 822 5.85 -34.37 -0.71
CA HIS A 822 6.23 -34.71 0.66
C HIS A 822 7.34 -33.80 1.18
N GLU A 823 7.61 -33.87 2.49
CA GLU A 823 8.77 -33.21 3.09
C GLU A 823 10.07 -33.80 2.51
N GLY A 824 11.07 -32.96 2.24
CA GLY A 824 12.33 -33.36 1.63
C GLY A 824 12.32 -33.28 0.09
N ALA A 825 13.00 -34.22 -0.57
CA ALA A 825 13.26 -34.15 -1.99
C ALA A 825 12.06 -34.64 -2.82
N ASN A 826 11.57 -33.80 -3.72
CA ASN A 826 10.46 -34.09 -4.61
C ASN A 826 10.93 -34.01 -6.06
N THR A 827 10.36 -34.85 -6.92
CA THR A 827 10.62 -34.84 -8.37
C THR A 827 9.33 -35.05 -9.14
N PHE A 828 9.11 -34.25 -10.18
CA PHE A 828 8.08 -34.53 -11.20
C PHE A 828 8.61 -34.28 -12.61
N ILE A 829 7.94 -34.86 -13.61
CA ILE A 829 8.39 -34.83 -15.01
C ILE A 829 7.34 -34.13 -15.86
N ILE A 830 7.71 -32.97 -16.41
CA ILE A 830 6.91 -32.24 -17.41
C ILE A 830 7.09 -32.94 -18.75
N LYS A 831 6.05 -33.61 -19.25
CA LYS A 831 6.09 -34.34 -20.54
C LYS A 831 4.76 -34.27 -21.29
N PRO A 832 4.74 -34.10 -22.63
CA PRO A 832 3.49 -34.04 -23.41
C PRO A 832 2.65 -35.32 -23.34
N SER A 833 3.29 -36.48 -23.15
CA SER A 833 2.66 -37.80 -23.10
C SER A 833 2.34 -38.27 -21.68
N SER A 834 2.28 -37.35 -20.70
CA SER A 834 1.84 -37.69 -19.34
C SER A 834 0.34 -37.99 -19.34
N ILE A 835 -0.09 -38.79 -18.37
CA ILE A 835 -1.51 -38.96 -18.04
C ILE A 835 -2.10 -37.55 -17.84
N PRO A 836 -3.37 -37.28 -18.23
CA PRO A 836 -4.01 -35.99 -17.97
C PRO A 836 -3.73 -35.51 -16.54
N GLY A 837 -3.13 -34.33 -16.41
CA GLY A 837 -2.59 -33.81 -15.16
C GLY A 837 -1.88 -32.47 -15.37
N PHE A 838 -1.38 -31.87 -14.29
CA PHE A 838 -0.76 -30.54 -14.36
C PHE A 838 0.55 -30.56 -15.17
N GLU A 839 1.27 -31.69 -15.21
CA GLU A 839 2.52 -31.85 -15.97
C GLU A 839 2.28 -31.80 -17.48
N ALA A 840 1.22 -32.45 -17.97
CA ALA A 840 0.81 -32.40 -19.37
C ALA A 840 0.45 -30.96 -19.77
N GLU A 841 -0.22 -30.25 -18.87
CA GLU A 841 -0.62 -28.88 -19.09
C GLU A 841 0.58 -27.92 -19.14
N LEU A 842 1.54 -28.06 -18.24
CA LEU A 842 2.82 -27.33 -18.32
C LEU A 842 3.50 -27.61 -19.66
N ALA A 843 3.60 -28.88 -20.05
CA ALA A 843 4.24 -29.28 -21.30
C ALA A 843 3.55 -28.66 -22.53
N SER A 844 2.22 -28.52 -22.52
CA SER A 844 1.45 -27.91 -23.62
C SER A 844 1.76 -26.43 -23.86
N ALA A 845 2.24 -25.74 -22.83
CA ALA A 845 2.62 -24.33 -22.90
C ALA A 845 4.06 -24.14 -23.41
N ILE A 846 4.90 -25.16 -23.30
CA ILE A 846 6.31 -25.11 -23.63
C ILE A 846 6.53 -25.33 -25.14
N ARG A 847 7.28 -24.43 -25.76
CA ARG A 847 7.70 -24.43 -27.17
C ARG A 847 9.23 -24.46 -27.30
N PRO A 848 9.78 -25.21 -28.28
CA PRO A 848 11.22 -25.24 -28.53
C PRO A 848 11.80 -23.87 -28.92
N GLY A 849 13.07 -23.63 -28.57
CA GLY A 849 13.80 -22.41 -28.94
C GLY A 849 13.44 -21.18 -28.12
N LYS A 850 12.84 -21.39 -26.94
CA LYS A 850 12.39 -20.33 -26.03
C LYS A 850 12.97 -20.54 -24.64
N ASN A 851 13.09 -19.45 -23.88
CA ASN A 851 13.45 -19.51 -22.46
C ASN A 851 12.16 -19.49 -21.63
N TYR A 852 12.16 -20.19 -20.51
CA TYR A 852 11.06 -20.25 -19.56
C TYR A 852 11.58 -20.08 -18.15
N ARG A 853 10.70 -19.64 -17.25
CA ARG A 853 10.91 -19.64 -15.80
C ARG A 853 9.82 -20.48 -15.16
N LEU A 854 10.21 -21.44 -14.34
CA LEU A 854 9.27 -22.18 -13.48
C LEU A 854 9.40 -21.66 -12.06
N THR A 855 8.29 -21.31 -11.42
CA THR A 855 8.22 -20.93 -10.02
C THR A 855 7.37 -21.94 -9.25
N ILE A 856 7.87 -22.43 -8.12
CA ILE A 856 7.16 -23.33 -7.21
C ILE A 856 7.07 -22.70 -5.83
N ALA A 857 5.89 -22.72 -5.22
CA ALA A 857 5.71 -22.37 -3.82
C ALA A 857 4.82 -23.38 -3.09
N LEU A 858 5.14 -23.59 -1.81
CA LEU A 858 4.33 -24.41 -0.90
C LEU A 858 3.28 -23.53 -0.24
N MET A 859 2.09 -24.04 0.05
CA MET A 859 1.02 -23.25 0.64
C MET A 859 0.25 -24.04 1.71
N ASP A 860 -0.26 -23.34 2.72
CA ASP A 860 -1.24 -23.83 3.69
C ASP A 860 -2.56 -23.02 3.70
N GLU A 861 -3.44 -23.24 4.69
CA GLU A 861 -4.76 -22.58 4.82
C GLU A 861 -4.76 -21.06 4.68
N ALA A 862 -3.73 -20.41 5.24
CA ALA A 862 -3.69 -18.96 5.38
C ALA A 862 -2.34 -18.36 4.94
N ASN A 863 -1.35 -19.22 4.71
CA ASN A 863 0.02 -18.84 4.51
C ASN A 863 0.53 -19.36 3.16
N ALA A 864 1.20 -18.47 2.44
CA ALA A 864 2.03 -18.87 1.33
C ALA A 864 3.46 -19.03 1.81
N GLY A 865 4.06 -20.15 1.45
CA GLY A 865 5.48 -20.38 1.60
C GLY A 865 6.31 -19.60 0.59
N MET A 866 7.61 -19.53 0.82
CA MET A 866 8.53 -18.80 -0.07
C MET A 866 8.64 -19.52 -1.42
N PRO A 867 8.43 -18.80 -2.55
CA PRO A 867 8.68 -19.37 -3.87
C PRO A 867 10.15 -19.56 -4.16
N GLU A 868 10.44 -20.62 -4.90
CA GLU A 868 11.70 -20.77 -5.63
C GLU A 868 11.45 -20.73 -7.13
N SER A 869 12.37 -20.14 -7.88
CA SER A 869 12.26 -20.02 -9.35
C SER A 869 13.54 -20.42 -10.05
N GLU A 870 13.42 -21.11 -11.18
CA GLU A 870 14.55 -21.53 -12.00
C GLU A 870 14.27 -21.23 -13.48
N ASP A 871 15.24 -20.63 -14.16
CA ASP A 871 15.20 -20.35 -15.60
C ASP A 871 15.74 -21.54 -16.39
N PHE A 872 15.10 -21.89 -17.50
CA PHE A 872 15.55 -22.96 -18.40
C PHE A 872 15.30 -22.64 -19.87
N TYR A 873 16.24 -23.04 -20.73
CA TYR A 873 16.11 -22.93 -22.19
C TYR A 873 15.68 -24.27 -22.78
N VAL A 874 14.72 -24.23 -23.72
CA VAL A 874 14.30 -25.43 -24.44
C VAL A 874 15.14 -25.58 -25.69
N ASN A 875 16.11 -26.50 -25.63
CA ASN A 875 16.97 -26.77 -26.76
C ASN A 875 16.14 -27.41 -27.91
N PRO A 876 16.03 -26.76 -29.08
CA PRO A 876 15.28 -27.31 -30.20
C PRO A 876 15.92 -28.55 -30.84
N ASN A 877 17.21 -28.80 -30.54
CA ASN A 877 18.04 -29.86 -31.12
C ASN A 877 18.26 -31.05 -30.16
N PHE A 878 17.64 -31.02 -28.98
CA PHE A 878 17.54 -32.20 -28.12
C PHE A 878 16.56 -33.20 -28.76
#